data_AF-A0A1Q6LI78-F1
#
_entry.id   AF-A0A1Q6LI78-F1
#
_cell.length_a   1.000
_cell.length_b   1.000
_cell.length_c   1.000
_cell.angle_alpha   90.00
_cell.angle_beta   90.00
_cell.angle_gamma   90.00
#
_symmetry.space_group_name_H-M   'P 1'
#
loop_
_entity.id
_entity.type
_entity.pdbx_description
1 polymer ?
#
loop_
_entity_poly.entity_id
_entity_poly.type
_entity_poly.pdbx_seq_one_letter_code
_entity_poly.pdbx_strand_id
1 'polypeptide(L)'
;MARKKKVNLEPEIEEKLKYIGLSLDNISPNLQEEQPLNYRVPRDYDENQYKQYRYIPVSKISILLTPTNRLDELEEKYRKATPLIAFLDNQSEESSIRHSIFLNMLKQLSLEDLEKLEKEQQKLSKNVPFRVKYENNYLWQIYYAENTDRYFMLVPTGDTNYTAFFYLLKKKLENKSKSFIYAPISGVDYSRNYFKKSEFKDIGNYLELFAKEWPYIYEVYNKQEEPSIYIVGETYIYGKIKSVYKVILENQVEANHFYKLLKAMFILQTELPNYFTFTTDIDQNGILQFYCDERKIRYNDMANFIKSQYAVSESLKDDTIEKIDQYKRRLADLKQIAAVQEIEYLEKEKQISTFLECKKTFFGKFKYFFKYNKKNKKKNEESSINYKDDLNDDNILTGSLSEILKARRKQKEKKFAMREKQAELEKNYSELSDKENRNLKLKKNCTIEEVIESYRELQKIENELKNVVMDINAIKLKNKNMAKKIENATKFIEEIDNHKRSIFEFWKYSNKDEISVLPEGEEEEVGIVKKIEKVFDYSEDFEQFAKDLDRMQRKVLTSEEMDGIYISTTRTLPLLNKLITNTVIPKDIETELKELKKELKEEESGLTEEFDIFDNIIEEDSKTKKIGNQKYRETSRNKFEILEINKMTKQLGFKITLEKIIQIIKDGFESVKAPEDAIIYKAINDEKIDENEFNTFNLNPQEEIIEACNKEGKEINLYKINLKKGDSVIGFTNIIYCNNKNKTLPVGMDFSNKVMIELTKFEKKFKKSNTFHIAKFEDENNDFSKLIIKDVIVYEEK
;
A
#
# COMPACT_ATOMS: atom_id res chain seq x y z
N MET A 1 55.32 -49.54 -19.51
CA MET A 1 54.02 -48.87 -19.40
C MET A 1 52.96 -49.92 -19.10
N ALA A 2 52.48 -50.00 -17.86
CA ALA A 2 51.35 -50.86 -17.53
C ALA A 2 50.08 -50.25 -18.13
N ARG A 3 49.34 -51.01 -18.96
CA ARG A 3 48.01 -50.61 -19.43
C ARG A 3 47.09 -50.51 -18.21
N LYS A 4 46.65 -49.31 -17.84
CA LYS A 4 45.55 -49.12 -16.89
C LYS A 4 44.36 -49.97 -17.38
N LYS A 5 43.82 -50.81 -16.50
CA LYS A 5 42.63 -51.63 -16.78
C LYS A 5 41.48 -50.65 -17.03
N LYS A 6 40.89 -50.67 -18.23
CA LYS A 6 39.73 -49.84 -18.57
C LYS A 6 38.60 -50.21 -17.62
N VAL A 7 38.17 -49.27 -16.78
CA VAL A 7 37.06 -49.48 -15.85
C VAL A 7 35.78 -49.53 -16.71
N ASN A 8 35.04 -50.64 -16.68
CA ASN A 8 33.72 -50.71 -17.31
C ASN A 8 32.75 -49.88 -16.46
N LEU A 9 32.46 -48.66 -16.88
CA LEU A 9 31.50 -47.77 -16.24
C LEU A 9 30.10 -47.99 -16.81
N GLU A 10 29.08 -47.62 -16.05
CA GLU A 10 27.70 -47.59 -16.56
C GLU A 10 27.59 -46.56 -17.71
N PRO A 11 26.80 -46.82 -18.77
CA PRO A 11 26.68 -45.92 -19.91
C PRO A 11 26.31 -44.49 -19.54
N GLU A 12 25.43 -44.33 -18.54
CA GLU A 12 25.00 -43.02 -18.03
C GLU A 12 26.17 -42.22 -17.41
N ILE A 13 27.07 -42.89 -16.69
CA ILE A 13 28.27 -42.25 -16.13
C ILE A 13 29.20 -41.80 -17.25
N GLU A 14 29.41 -42.64 -18.26
CA GLU A 14 30.28 -42.30 -19.40
C GLU A 14 29.75 -41.08 -20.16
N GLU A 15 28.43 -41.00 -20.36
CA GLU A 15 27.78 -39.84 -20.98
C GLU A 15 28.01 -38.55 -20.18
N LYS A 16 27.80 -38.58 -18.85
CA LYS A 16 28.01 -37.42 -17.97
C LYS A 16 29.48 -36.99 -17.91
N LEU A 17 30.42 -37.94 -17.83
CA LEU A 17 31.86 -37.65 -17.89
C LEU A 17 32.24 -36.99 -19.21
N LYS A 18 31.69 -37.47 -20.33
CA LYS A 18 31.90 -36.90 -21.66
C LYS A 18 31.33 -35.48 -21.76
N TYR A 19 30.15 -35.24 -21.22
CA TYR A 19 29.51 -33.92 -21.20
C TYR A 19 30.33 -32.87 -20.43
N ILE A 20 30.91 -33.27 -19.28
CA ILE A 20 31.75 -32.41 -18.44
C ILE A 20 33.17 -32.27 -19.00
N GLY A 21 33.61 -33.21 -19.85
CA GLY A 21 34.96 -33.23 -20.41
C GLY A 21 36.02 -33.79 -19.46
N LEU A 22 35.62 -34.63 -18.50
CA LEU A 22 36.54 -35.26 -17.54
C LEU A 22 36.95 -36.66 -18.02
N SER A 23 38.26 -36.92 -18.04
CA SER A 23 38.81 -38.27 -18.22
C SER A 23 39.36 -38.78 -16.88
N LEU A 24 38.82 -39.90 -16.39
CA LEU A 24 39.32 -40.57 -15.18
C LEU A 24 40.66 -41.30 -15.45
N ASP A 25 40.92 -41.68 -16.70
CA ASP A 25 42.18 -42.33 -17.08
C ASP A 25 43.35 -41.33 -17.15
N ASN A 26 43.06 -40.11 -17.61
CA ASN A 26 44.02 -39.02 -17.81
C ASN A 26 43.53 -37.72 -17.17
N ILE A 27 43.82 -37.55 -15.88
CA ILE A 27 43.41 -36.39 -15.10
C ILE A 27 44.15 -35.14 -15.60
N SER A 28 43.40 -34.07 -15.88
CA SER A 28 43.96 -32.81 -16.37
C SER A 28 44.92 -32.17 -15.35
N PRO A 29 46.08 -31.64 -15.78
CA PRO A 29 47.00 -30.93 -14.89
C PRO A 29 46.40 -29.66 -14.27
N ASN A 30 45.32 -29.11 -14.84
CA ASN A 30 44.60 -27.96 -14.26
C ASN A 30 43.87 -28.29 -12.95
N LEU A 31 43.79 -29.56 -12.57
CA LEU A 31 43.19 -30.04 -11.31
C LEU A 31 44.24 -30.37 -10.24
N GLN A 32 45.52 -30.03 -10.45
CA GLN A 32 46.60 -30.29 -9.49
C GLN A 32 46.44 -29.53 -8.17
N GLU A 33 47.03 -30.08 -7.11
CA GLU A 33 46.92 -29.58 -5.73
C GLU A 33 47.23 -28.08 -5.61
N GLU A 34 46.23 -27.34 -5.17
CA GLU A 34 46.37 -25.94 -4.83
C GLU A 34 46.96 -25.84 -3.40
N GLN A 35 47.82 -24.84 -3.18
CA GLN A 35 48.46 -24.60 -1.88
C GLN A 35 47.42 -24.55 -0.73
N PRO A 36 47.79 -24.95 0.50
CA PRO A 36 46.89 -24.90 1.63
C PRO A 36 46.35 -23.48 1.84
N LEU A 37 45.02 -23.36 1.84
CA LEU A 37 44.31 -22.07 1.89
C LEU A 37 44.43 -21.37 3.25
N ASN A 38 44.75 -22.12 4.31
CA ASN A 38 44.83 -21.65 5.70
C ASN A 38 43.62 -20.77 6.08
N TYR A 39 42.42 -21.21 5.68
CA TYR A 39 41.18 -20.49 5.94
C TYR A 39 40.87 -20.52 7.44
N ARG A 40 40.50 -19.36 7.97
CA ARG A 40 40.02 -19.22 9.34
C ARG A 40 38.54 -18.90 9.27
N VAL A 41 37.73 -19.75 9.89
CA VAL A 41 36.29 -19.53 10.01
C VAL A 41 36.05 -18.23 10.79
N PRO A 42 35.32 -17.25 10.24
CA PRO A 42 34.97 -16.04 10.98
C PRO A 42 34.17 -16.39 12.24
N ARG A 43 34.28 -15.59 13.31
CA ARG A 43 33.49 -15.85 14.54
C ARG A 43 32.00 -15.53 14.37
N ASP A 44 31.71 -14.48 13.61
CA ASP A 44 30.35 -14.01 13.33
C ASP A 44 30.08 -14.20 11.83
N TYR A 45 29.59 -15.36 11.44
CA TYR A 45 29.21 -15.65 10.05
C TYR A 45 27.76 -16.14 9.95
N ASP A 46 27.13 -15.86 8.82
CA ASP A 46 25.86 -16.44 8.43
C ASP A 46 26.02 -16.99 7.01
N GLU A 47 25.96 -18.31 6.86
CA GLU A 47 26.09 -18.98 5.56
C GLU A 47 24.86 -18.81 4.66
N ASN A 48 23.71 -18.46 5.25
CA ASN A 48 22.43 -18.35 4.55
C ASN A 48 22.15 -16.91 4.09
N GLN A 49 22.91 -15.92 4.57
CA GLN A 49 22.78 -14.53 4.16
C GLN A 49 23.95 -14.06 3.30
N TYR A 50 23.76 -14.11 1.98
CA TYR A 50 24.73 -13.59 1.02
C TYR A 50 24.70 -12.06 0.96
N LYS A 51 25.82 -11.45 1.36
CA LYS A 51 26.03 -9.99 1.25
C LYS A 51 26.83 -9.60 0.02
N GLN A 52 27.61 -10.54 -0.53
CA GLN A 52 28.48 -10.26 -1.67
C GLN A 52 28.20 -11.21 -2.84
N TYR A 53 28.15 -10.64 -4.04
CA TYR A 53 28.14 -11.36 -5.32
C TYR A 53 29.34 -10.92 -6.14
N ARG A 54 30.03 -11.88 -6.76
CA ARG A 54 31.27 -11.57 -7.49
C ARG A 54 31.32 -12.30 -8.82
N TYR A 55 31.95 -11.65 -9.81
CA TYR A 55 32.49 -12.35 -10.97
C TYR A 55 33.85 -12.96 -10.60
N ILE A 56 33.88 -14.26 -10.32
CA ILE A 56 35.05 -14.96 -9.82
C ILE A 56 35.79 -15.64 -10.99
N PRO A 57 37.10 -15.41 -11.17
CA PRO A 57 37.89 -16.19 -12.11
C PRO A 57 37.89 -17.67 -11.71
N VAL A 58 37.51 -18.56 -12.64
CA VAL A 58 37.44 -20.01 -12.37
C VAL A 58 38.79 -20.59 -11.92
N SER A 59 39.89 -19.99 -12.38
CA SER A 59 41.25 -20.38 -11.98
C SER A 59 41.62 -20.04 -10.55
N LYS A 60 40.89 -19.13 -9.87
CA LYS A 60 41.12 -18.75 -8.47
C LYS A 60 40.34 -19.62 -7.46
N ILE A 61 39.48 -20.53 -7.92
CA ILE A 61 38.57 -21.30 -7.05
C ILE A 61 39.11 -22.71 -6.81
N SER A 62 39.49 -23.09 -5.61
CA SER A 62 39.79 -24.49 -5.25
C SER A 62 38.48 -25.28 -5.06
N ILE A 63 38.49 -26.59 -5.31
CA ILE A 63 37.33 -27.47 -5.01
C ILE A 63 37.72 -28.46 -3.91
N LEU A 64 36.97 -28.44 -2.82
CA LEU A 64 37.15 -29.34 -1.68
C LEU A 64 35.84 -30.09 -1.40
N LEU A 65 35.92 -31.42 -1.32
CA LEU A 65 34.79 -32.27 -0.96
C LEU A 65 34.87 -32.61 0.53
N THR A 66 33.73 -32.54 1.22
CA THR A 66 33.66 -32.81 2.66
C THR A 66 32.60 -33.88 2.96
N PRO A 67 32.90 -34.91 3.78
CA PRO A 67 31.98 -35.97 4.16
C PRO A 67 30.98 -35.51 5.25
N THR A 68 30.27 -34.42 4.95
CA THR A 68 29.33 -33.73 5.83
C THR A 68 28.05 -33.40 5.05
N ASN A 69 27.03 -32.89 5.75
CA ASN A 69 25.87 -32.25 5.16
C ASN A 69 26.10 -30.73 5.03
N ARG A 70 25.35 -30.06 4.14
CA ARG A 70 25.36 -28.60 4.01
C ARG A 70 25.00 -27.87 5.31
N LEU A 71 24.09 -28.44 6.10
CA LEU A 71 23.61 -27.84 7.35
C LEU A 71 24.61 -27.96 8.51
N ASP A 72 25.68 -28.75 8.35
CA ASP A 72 26.72 -28.89 9.36
C ASP A 72 27.54 -27.58 9.51
N GLU A 73 28.19 -27.40 10.66
CA GLU A 73 28.98 -26.21 10.96
C GLU A 73 30.16 -26.01 9.98
N LEU A 74 30.45 -24.76 9.60
CA LEU A 74 31.51 -24.42 8.66
C LEU A 74 32.88 -24.95 9.06
N GLU A 75 33.17 -24.89 10.36
CA GLU A 75 34.43 -25.38 10.91
C GLU A 75 34.57 -26.88 10.72
N GLU A 76 33.50 -27.64 10.96
CA GLU A 76 33.51 -29.09 10.73
C GLU A 76 33.64 -29.42 9.25
N LYS A 77 32.88 -28.73 8.39
CA LYS A 77 32.94 -28.88 6.93
C LYS A 77 34.35 -28.64 6.41
N TYR A 78 34.98 -27.54 6.80
CA TYR A 78 36.32 -27.20 6.33
C TYR A 78 37.39 -28.14 6.89
N ARG A 79 37.31 -28.53 8.17
CA ARG A 79 38.28 -29.43 8.82
C ARG A 79 38.29 -30.83 8.17
N LYS A 80 37.14 -31.34 7.75
CA LYS A 80 37.02 -32.64 7.06
C LYS A 80 37.18 -32.54 5.54
N ALA A 81 37.30 -31.33 5.00
CA ALA A 81 37.37 -31.11 3.57
C ALA A 81 38.68 -31.67 2.99
N THR A 82 38.55 -32.35 1.85
CA THR A 82 39.66 -32.97 1.14
C THR A 82 39.65 -32.48 -0.32
N PRO A 83 40.80 -32.15 -0.93
CA PRO A 83 40.85 -31.71 -2.33
C PRO A 83 40.23 -32.70 -3.31
N LEU A 84 39.57 -32.17 -4.36
CA LEU A 84 38.91 -32.97 -5.40
C LEU A 84 39.82 -34.07 -6.00
N ILE A 85 41.11 -33.79 -6.18
CA ILE A 85 42.06 -34.74 -6.77
C ILE A 85 42.10 -36.08 -6.02
N ALA A 86 41.92 -36.07 -4.70
CA ALA A 86 41.92 -37.27 -3.87
C ALA A 86 40.68 -38.16 -4.06
N PHE A 87 39.64 -37.66 -4.73
CA PHE A 87 38.44 -38.40 -5.13
C PHE A 87 38.50 -38.90 -6.57
N LEU A 88 39.46 -38.40 -7.36
CA LEU A 88 39.68 -38.85 -8.73
C LEU A 88 40.70 -40.00 -8.81
N ASP A 89 41.46 -40.22 -7.73
CA ASP A 89 42.37 -41.36 -7.58
C ASP A 89 41.65 -42.62 -7.06
N ASN A 90 42.11 -43.80 -7.46
CA ASN A 90 41.57 -45.11 -7.06
C ASN A 90 42.65 -46.17 -6.74
N GLN A 91 43.90 -45.76 -6.51
CA GLN A 91 45.03 -46.69 -6.32
C GLN A 91 45.08 -47.35 -4.93
N SER A 92 44.61 -46.69 -3.86
CA SER A 92 44.55 -47.20 -2.48
C SER A 92 43.11 -47.52 -2.03
N GLU A 93 42.96 -48.29 -0.95
CA GLU A 93 41.65 -48.63 -0.38
C GLU A 93 40.85 -47.38 0.04
N GLU A 94 41.48 -46.41 0.71
CA GLU A 94 40.85 -45.13 1.05
C GLU A 94 40.48 -44.30 -0.19
N SER A 95 41.35 -44.28 -1.21
CA SER A 95 41.05 -43.55 -2.47
C SER A 95 39.90 -44.21 -3.24
N SER A 96 39.77 -45.54 -3.19
CA SER A 96 38.67 -46.27 -3.81
C SER A 96 37.32 -45.91 -3.20
N ILE A 97 37.26 -45.77 -1.87
CA ILE A 97 36.05 -45.29 -1.17
C ILE A 97 35.69 -43.88 -1.64
N ARG A 98 36.65 -42.94 -1.64
CA ARG A 98 36.43 -41.56 -2.11
C ARG A 98 36.00 -41.53 -3.58
N HIS A 99 36.62 -42.36 -4.41
CA HIS A 99 36.25 -42.50 -5.82
C HIS A 99 34.81 -42.97 -6.00
N SER A 100 34.36 -43.94 -5.19
CA SER A 100 32.97 -44.40 -5.22
C SER A 100 31.97 -43.28 -4.86
N ILE A 101 32.34 -42.39 -3.93
CA ILE A 101 31.52 -41.23 -3.54
C ILE A 101 31.39 -40.27 -4.72
N PHE A 102 32.49 -39.95 -5.40
CA PHE A 102 32.47 -39.10 -6.59
C PHE A 102 31.59 -39.68 -7.71
N LEU A 103 31.70 -40.99 -7.98
CA LEU A 103 30.86 -41.65 -8.97
C LEU A 103 29.37 -41.59 -8.60
N ASN A 104 29.03 -41.74 -7.31
CA ASN A 104 27.66 -41.60 -6.84
C ASN A 104 27.12 -40.16 -7.02
N MET A 105 27.93 -39.14 -6.68
CA MET A 105 27.57 -37.74 -6.93
C MET A 105 27.31 -37.49 -8.43
N LEU A 106 28.13 -38.09 -9.31
CA LEU A 106 27.96 -37.98 -10.74
C LEU A 106 26.70 -38.70 -11.24
N LYS A 107 26.34 -39.85 -10.67
CA LYS A 107 25.05 -40.50 -10.94
C LYS A 107 23.86 -39.59 -10.61
N GLN A 108 23.95 -38.80 -9.54
CA GLN A 108 22.88 -37.88 -9.14
C GLN A 108 22.80 -36.58 -9.98
N LEU A 109 23.79 -36.30 -10.83
CA LEU A 109 23.77 -35.11 -11.68
C LEU A 109 22.67 -35.20 -12.75
N SER A 110 21.83 -34.16 -12.83
CA SER A 110 20.91 -33.91 -13.94
C SER A 110 21.60 -33.09 -15.04
N LEU A 111 21.67 -33.62 -16.27
CA LEU A 111 22.23 -32.88 -17.40
C LEU A 111 21.35 -31.70 -17.82
N GLU A 112 20.03 -31.84 -17.69
CA GLU A 112 19.08 -30.77 -17.99
C GLU A 112 19.29 -29.56 -17.07
N ASP A 113 19.48 -29.79 -15.77
CA ASP A 113 19.70 -28.70 -14.81
C ASP A 113 21.08 -28.06 -15.00
N LEU A 114 22.08 -28.84 -15.41
CA LEU A 114 23.39 -28.34 -15.77
C LEU A 114 23.32 -27.43 -17.02
N GLU A 115 22.56 -27.81 -18.03
CA GLU A 115 22.29 -26.97 -19.21
C GLU A 115 21.53 -25.68 -18.87
N LYS A 116 20.54 -25.74 -17.97
CA LYS A 116 19.84 -24.55 -17.47
C LYS A 116 20.81 -23.58 -16.78
N LEU A 117 21.64 -24.09 -15.87
CA LEU A 117 22.66 -23.29 -15.17
C LEU A 117 23.69 -22.71 -16.16
N GLU A 118 24.07 -23.44 -17.20
CA GLU A 118 24.93 -22.93 -18.28
C GLU A 118 24.32 -21.72 -18.99
N LYS A 119 23.03 -21.80 -19.35
CA LYS A 119 22.31 -20.68 -19.99
C LYS A 119 22.16 -19.49 -19.03
N GLU A 120 21.90 -19.75 -17.76
CA GLU A 120 21.78 -18.71 -16.73
C GLU A 120 23.11 -17.98 -16.50
N GLN A 121 24.22 -18.71 -16.31
CA GLN A 121 25.55 -18.12 -16.15
C GLN A 121 26.00 -17.34 -17.41
N GLN A 122 25.57 -17.74 -18.60
CA GLN A 122 25.80 -16.94 -19.81
C GLN A 122 25.07 -15.59 -19.76
N LYS A 123 23.82 -15.54 -19.26
CA LYS A 123 23.09 -14.27 -19.05
C LYS A 123 23.79 -13.42 -17.97
N LEU A 124 24.14 -14.03 -16.85
CA LEU A 124 24.85 -13.40 -15.74
C LEU A 124 26.19 -12.80 -16.14
N SER A 125 26.91 -13.46 -17.06
CA SER A 125 28.19 -12.96 -17.55
C SER A 125 28.11 -11.60 -18.25
N LYS A 126 26.91 -11.21 -18.69
CA LYS A 126 26.62 -9.95 -19.39
C LYS A 126 26.06 -8.90 -18.44
N ASN A 127 25.03 -9.26 -17.65
CA ASN A 127 24.29 -8.34 -16.81
C ASN A 127 24.00 -8.95 -15.42
N VAL A 128 23.99 -8.09 -14.40
CA VAL A 128 23.51 -8.42 -13.06
C VAL A 128 21.97 -8.48 -13.08
N PRO A 129 21.33 -9.51 -12.52
CA PRO A 129 19.86 -9.60 -12.50
C PRO A 129 19.28 -8.51 -11.61
N PHE A 130 18.01 -8.14 -11.82
CA PHE A 130 17.42 -7.01 -11.10
C PHE A 130 17.50 -7.18 -9.57
N ARG A 131 17.21 -8.39 -9.07
CA ARG A 131 17.28 -8.72 -7.64
C ARG A 131 18.67 -9.17 -7.17
N VAL A 132 19.70 -9.10 -8.02
CA VAL A 132 21.10 -9.55 -7.80
C VAL A 132 21.26 -11.07 -7.62
N LYS A 133 20.29 -11.70 -6.95
CA LYS A 133 20.17 -13.15 -6.75
C LYS A 133 19.60 -13.85 -7.97
N TYR A 134 19.69 -15.17 -7.96
CA TYR A 134 19.12 -16.07 -8.94
C TYR A 134 18.78 -17.40 -8.25
N GLU A 135 17.98 -18.23 -8.91
CA GLU A 135 17.52 -19.48 -8.34
C GLU A 135 18.69 -20.41 -8.02
N ASN A 136 18.60 -21.16 -6.92
CA ASN A 136 19.61 -22.15 -6.54
C ASN A 136 21.05 -21.60 -6.33
N ASN A 137 21.20 -20.29 -6.12
CA ASN A 137 22.48 -19.65 -5.80
C ASN A 137 23.17 -20.24 -4.54
N TYR A 138 22.40 -20.83 -3.62
CA TYR A 138 22.90 -21.47 -2.40
C TYR A 138 23.71 -22.75 -2.67
N LEU A 139 23.60 -23.34 -3.87
CA LEU A 139 24.39 -24.52 -4.26
C LEU A 139 25.88 -24.22 -4.42
N TRP A 140 26.27 -22.95 -4.58
CA TRP A 140 27.64 -22.58 -4.90
C TRP A 140 28.59 -22.78 -3.72
N GLN A 141 28.18 -22.53 -2.48
CA GLN A 141 29.01 -22.69 -1.27
C GLN A 141 30.48 -22.24 -1.47
N ILE A 142 30.68 -21.09 -2.13
CA ILE A 142 32.00 -20.53 -2.40
C ILE A 142 32.38 -19.59 -1.26
N TYR A 143 33.55 -19.82 -0.69
CA TYR A 143 34.14 -19.02 0.37
C TYR A 143 35.38 -18.29 -0.15
N TYR A 144 35.75 -17.21 0.52
CA TYR A 144 36.93 -16.42 0.20
C TYR A 144 37.95 -16.49 1.34
N ALA A 145 39.18 -16.89 1.01
CA ALA A 145 40.30 -16.97 1.93
C ALA A 145 41.20 -15.73 1.77
N GLU A 146 40.97 -14.71 2.61
CA GLU A 146 41.69 -13.42 2.58
C GLU A 146 43.22 -13.59 2.62
N ASN A 147 43.73 -14.53 3.43
CA ASN A 147 45.16 -14.76 3.61
C ASN A 147 45.90 -15.16 2.32
N THR A 148 45.18 -15.78 1.37
CA THR A 148 45.77 -16.32 0.14
C THR A 148 45.24 -15.67 -1.13
N ASP A 149 44.30 -14.71 -1.01
CA ASP A 149 43.50 -14.16 -2.11
C ASP A 149 42.94 -15.24 -3.06
N ARG A 150 42.41 -16.31 -2.47
CA ARG A 150 41.83 -17.44 -3.21
C ARG A 150 40.41 -17.73 -2.76
N TYR A 151 39.66 -18.30 -3.67
CA TYR A 151 38.31 -18.80 -3.41
C TYR A 151 38.36 -20.31 -3.25
N PHE A 152 37.39 -20.87 -2.54
CA PHE A 152 37.20 -22.32 -2.53
C PHE A 152 35.73 -22.68 -2.42
N MET A 153 35.32 -23.70 -3.16
CA MET A 153 34.01 -24.32 -3.05
C MET A 153 34.09 -25.48 -2.07
N LEU A 154 33.23 -25.47 -1.05
CA LEU A 154 32.98 -26.65 -0.22
C LEU A 154 31.82 -27.45 -0.82
N VAL A 155 32.06 -28.73 -1.05
CA VAL A 155 31.07 -29.64 -1.63
C VAL A 155 30.74 -30.73 -0.60
N PRO A 156 29.62 -30.60 0.15
CA PRO A 156 29.16 -31.64 1.05
C PRO A 156 28.73 -32.88 0.27
N THR A 157 29.34 -34.03 0.54
CA THR A 157 29.03 -35.29 -0.17
C THR A 157 27.72 -35.93 0.29
N GLY A 158 27.07 -35.38 1.33
CA GLY A 158 25.75 -35.79 1.81
C GLY A 158 24.58 -35.08 1.12
N ASP A 159 24.84 -34.15 0.20
CA ASP A 159 23.80 -33.43 -0.54
C ASP A 159 23.21 -34.30 -1.68
N THR A 160 22.16 -33.80 -2.34
CA THR A 160 21.51 -34.48 -3.48
C THR A 160 21.61 -33.70 -4.79
N ASN A 161 21.99 -32.43 -4.75
CA ASN A 161 22.11 -31.58 -5.93
C ASN A 161 23.54 -31.05 -6.07
N TYR A 162 24.25 -31.56 -7.07
CA TYR A 162 25.66 -31.27 -7.35
C TYR A 162 25.88 -30.42 -8.60
N THR A 163 24.82 -29.79 -9.11
CA THR A 163 24.83 -29.06 -10.40
C THR A 163 25.90 -27.97 -10.45
N ALA A 164 25.97 -27.12 -9.41
CA ALA A 164 26.98 -26.05 -9.34
C ALA A 164 28.43 -26.59 -9.28
N PHE A 165 28.65 -27.70 -8.56
CA PHE A 165 29.97 -28.35 -8.47
C PHE A 165 30.42 -28.87 -9.84
N PHE A 166 29.57 -29.64 -10.52
CA PHE A 166 29.92 -30.20 -11.83
C PHE A 166 30.02 -29.13 -12.91
N TYR A 167 29.25 -28.04 -12.82
CA TYR A 167 29.42 -26.87 -13.66
C TYR A 167 30.80 -26.23 -13.49
N LEU A 168 31.22 -25.97 -12.25
CA LEU A 168 32.52 -25.39 -11.95
C LEU A 168 33.66 -26.30 -12.44
N LEU A 169 33.53 -27.61 -12.22
CA LEU A 169 34.48 -28.61 -12.70
C LEU A 169 34.59 -28.61 -14.23
N LYS A 170 33.46 -28.60 -14.94
CA LYS A 170 33.42 -28.47 -16.41
C LYS A 170 34.17 -27.21 -16.85
N LYS A 171 33.92 -26.06 -16.20
CA LYS A 171 34.59 -24.79 -16.55
C LYS A 171 36.10 -24.80 -16.26
N LYS A 172 36.56 -25.48 -15.22
CA LYS A 172 37.99 -25.70 -14.97
C LYS A 172 38.64 -26.53 -16.09
N LEU A 173 37.94 -27.54 -16.58
CA LEU A 173 38.44 -28.45 -17.63
C LEU A 173 38.48 -27.81 -19.02
N GLU A 174 37.51 -26.94 -19.34
CA GLU A 174 37.48 -26.19 -20.62
C GLU A 174 38.72 -25.29 -20.84
N ASN A 175 39.49 -24.98 -19.79
CA ASN A 175 40.75 -24.20 -19.79
C ASN A 175 40.72 -22.91 -20.63
N LYS A 176 39.58 -22.22 -20.68
CA LYS A 176 39.48 -20.91 -21.31
C LYS A 176 40.08 -19.89 -20.35
N SER A 177 41.32 -19.48 -20.61
CA SER A 177 41.98 -18.39 -19.88
C SER A 177 41.05 -17.17 -19.88
N LYS A 178 40.53 -16.77 -18.70
CA LYS A 178 39.50 -15.73 -18.45
C LYS A 178 38.03 -16.19 -18.39
N SER A 179 37.75 -17.45 -18.06
CA SER A 179 36.39 -17.85 -17.65
C SER A 179 36.05 -17.29 -16.26
N PHE A 180 34.90 -16.63 -16.14
CA PHE A 180 34.34 -16.13 -14.88
C PHE A 180 33.02 -16.82 -14.60
N ILE A 181 32.72 -17.01 -13.32
CA ILE A 181 31.39 -17.35 -12.83
C ILE A 181 30.84 -16.18 -12.02
N TYR A 182 29.53 -15.99 -12.06
CA TYR A 182 28.86 -15.08 -11.14
C TYR A 182 28.25 -15.90 -10.02
N ALA A 183 28.69 -15.69 -8.79
CA ALA A 183 28.23 -16.47 -7.65
C ALA A 183 28.22 -15.64 -6.35
N PRO A 184 27.35 -15.99 -5.37
CA PRO A 184 27.44 -15.44 -4.03
C PRO A 184 28.71 -15.95 -3.31
N ILE A 185 29.23 -15.14 -2.39
CA ILE A 185 30.29 -15.55 -1.47
C ILE A 185 29.69 -15.83 -0.10
N SER A 186 29.81 -17.07 0.36
CA SER A 186 29.32 -17.57 1.64
C SER A 186 30.18 -17.06 2.80
N GLY A 187 29.53 -16.71 3.91
CA GLY A 187 30.20 -16.40 5.18
C GLY A 187 31.03 -15.11 5.18
N VAL A 188 30.90 -14.26 4.16
CA VAL A 188 31.64 -12.99 4.04
C VAL A 188 30.73 -11.80 4.34
N ASP A 189 31.20 -10.90 5.22
CA ASP A 189 30.53 -9.62 5.55
C ASP A 189 30.86 -8.55 4.49
N TYR A 190 30.20 -7.38 4.53
CA TYR A 190 30.53 -6.27 3.62
C TYR A 190 31.99 -5.84 3.74
N SER A 191 32.61 -5.45 2.62
CA SER A 191 34.03 -5.04 2.58
C SER A 191 34.34 -3.78 3.40
N ARG A 192 33.31 -2.96 3.63
CA ARG A 192 33.38 -1.62 4.22
C ARG A 192 34.10 -0.58 3.35
N ASN A 193 34.22 -0.86 2.05
CA ASN A 193 34.80 0.08 1.09
C ASN A 193 33.97 1.38 1.01
N TYR A 194 32.63 1.26 0.89
CA TYR A 194 31.75 2.42 0.74
C TYR A 194 31.03 2.85 2.02
N PHE A 195 30.64 1.89 2.87
CA PHE A 195 29.91 2.16 4.10
C PHE A 195 30.52 1.43 5.29
N LYS A 196 30.45 2.04 6.46
CA LYS A 196 30.73 1.38 7.74
C LYS A 196 29.63 0.40 8.09
N LYS A 197 29.91 -0.55 8.99
CA LYS A 197 28.92 -1.51 9.51
C LYS A 197 27.68 -0.82 10.09
N SER A 198 27.86 0.30 10.80
CA SER A 198 26.76 1.11 11.33
C SER A 198 25.93 1.76 10.21
N GLU A 199 26.58 2.21 9.14
CA GLU A 199 25.91 2.90 8.03
C GLU A 199 25.05 1.93 7.21
N PHE A 200 25.47 0.68 7.02
CA PHE A 200 24.60 -0.36 6.43
C PHE A 200 23.33 -0.57 7.24
N LYS A 201 23.45 -0.63 8.58
CA LYS A 201 22.31 -0.77 9.48
C LYS A 201 21.39 0.46 9.41
N ASP A 202 21.98 1.64 9.44
CA ASP A 202 21.25 2.91 9.31
C ASP A 202 20.47 2.96 7.99
N ILE A 203 21.09 2.62 6.86
CA ILE A 203 20.43 2.58 5.55
C ILE A 203 19.23 1.63 5.55
N GLY A 204 19.38 0.44 6.14
CA GLY A 204 18.28 -0.52 6.31
C GLY A 204 17.11 0.11 7.06
N ASN A 205 17.38 0.68 8.25
CA ASN A 205 16.35 1.33 9.08
C ASN A 205 15.70 2.53 8.38
N TYR A 206 16.49 3.35 7.67
CA TYR A 206 15.99 4.54 6.99
C TYR A 206 15.07 4.14 5.83
N LEU A 207 15.48 3.16 5.03
CA LEU A 207 14.65 2.65 3.93
C LEU A 207 13.41 1.94 4.44
N GLU A 208 13.48 1.17 5.53
CA GLU A 208 12.30 0.58 6.15
C GLU A 208 11.29 1.66 6.57
N LEU A 209 11.73 2.79 7.12
CA LEU A 209 10.83 3.90 7.47
C LEU A 209 10.11 4.48 6.23
N PHE A 210 10.81 4.65 5.11
CA PHE A 210 10.24 5.32 3.92
C PHE A 210 9.49 4.35 3.00
N ALA A 211 10.09 3.20 2.72
CA ALA A 211 9.54 2.16 1.86
C ALA A 211 8.52 1.28 2.57
N LYS A 212 8.51 1.28 3.91
CA LYS A 212 7.70 0.42 4.80
C LYS A 212 7.99 -1.07 4.68
N GLU A 213 9.13 -1.42 4.09
CA GLU A 213 9.63 -2.77 3.89
C GLU A 213 11.15 -2.79 4.04
N TRP A 214 11.69 -3.89 4.54
CA TRP A 214 13.13 -4.02 4.73
C TRP A 214 13.86 -4.22 3.39
N PRO A 215 14.94 -3.45 3.09
CA PRO A 215 15.70 -3.63 1.87
C PRO A 215 16.69 -4.80 1.93
N TYR A 216 16.98 -5.39 0.78
CA TYR A 216 18.15 -6.25 0.61
C TYR A 216 19.32 -5.45 0.04
N ILE A 217 20.45 -5.48 0.73
CA ILE A 217 21.67 -4.77 0.35
C ILE A 217 22.73 -5.79 -0.06
N TYR A 218 23.34 -5.58 -1.23
CA TYR A 218 24.38 -6.44 -1.77
C TYR A 218 25.57 -5.61 -2.24
N GLU A 219 26.77 -6.15 -2.05
CA GLU A 219 27.98 -5.68 -2.69
C GLU A 219 28.27 -6.55 -3.91
N VAL A 220 28.26 -5.95 -5.10
CA VAL A 220 28.46 -6.65 -6.36
C VAL A 220 29.79 -6.23 -6.97
N TYR A 221 30.69 -7.19 -7.15
CA TYR A 221 32.00 -6.95 -7.72
C TYR A 221 32.00 -7.27 -9.21
N ASN A 222 32.47 -6.33 -10.03
CA ASN A 222 32.67 -6.53 -11.46
C ASN A 222 33.85 -7.47 -11.75
N LYS A 223 34.14 -7.72 -13.04
CA LYS A 223 35.26 -8.61 -13.47
C LYS A 223 36.64 -8.02 -13.18
N GLN A 224 36.72 -6.74 -12.83
CA GLN A 224 37.92 -6.00 -12.43
C GLN A 224 38.07 -5.96 -10.90
N GLU A 225 37.22 -6.66 -10.15
CA GLU A 225 37.16 -6.66 -8.68
C GLU A 225 36.82 -5.27 -8.08
N GLU A 226 36.14 -4.40 -8.83
CA GLU A 226 35.63 -3.13 -8.33
C GLU A 226 34.21 -3.32 -7.76
N PRO A 227 33.93 -2.85 -6.53
CA PRO A 227 32.63 -3.05 -5.89
C PRO A 227 31.61 -1.99 -6.30
N SER A 228 30.36 -2.38 -6.26
CA SER A 228 29.18 -1.51 -6.38
C SER A 228 28.14 -1.98 -5.38
N ILE A 229 27.35 -1.06 -4.82
CA ILE A 229 26.30 -1.41 -3.87
C ILE A 229 24.96 -1.43 -4.59
N TYR A 230 24.28 -2.56 -4.49
CA TYR A 230 22.93 -2.78 -4.98
C TYR A 230 21.98 -2.87 -3.79
N ILE A 231 20.96 -2.03 -3.78
CA ILE A 231 19.89 -2.09 -2.79
C ILE A 231 18.61 -2.43 -3.56
N VAL A 232 17.94 -3.51 -3.21
CA VAL A 232 16.73 -3.98 -3.88
C VAL A 232 15.65 -4.27 -2.85
N GLY A 233 14.40 -4.04 -3.19
CA GLY A 233 13.30 -4.27 -2.28
C GLY A 233 11.95 -3.94 -2.90
N GLU A 234 10.94 -3.87 -2.06
CA GLU A 234 9.60 -3.41 -2.42
C GLU A 234 9.30 -2.12 -1.66
N THR A 235 8.50 -1.25 -2.27
CA THR A 235 8.13 0.03 -1.68
C THR A 235 6.66 0.33 -1.92
N TYR A 236 6.00 0.94 -0.93
CA TYR A 236 4.62 1.39 -1.08
C TYR A 236 4.58 2.69 -1.90
N ILE A 237 4.03 2.63 -3.11
CA ILE A 237 3.96 3.74 -4.07
C ILE A 237 2.65 4.54 -3.94
N TYR A 238 1.55 3.87 -3.60
CA TYR A 238 0.25 4.50 -3.40
C TYR A 238 -0.65 3.65 -2.50
N GLY A 239 -1.04 4.17 -1.34
CA GLY A 239 -1.86 3.44 -0.37
C GLY A 239 -1.17 2.14 0.07
N LYS A 240 -1.77 1.00 -0.29
CA LYS A 240 -1.26 -0.35 -0.03
C LYS A 240 -0.61 -1.01 -1.26
N ILE A 241 -0.50 -0.30 -2.37
CA ILE A 241 0.09 -0.78 -3.62
C ILE A 241 1.61 -0.75 -3.49
N LYS A 242 2.25 -1.87 -3.80
CA LYS A 242 3.70 -2.07 -3.76
C LYS A 242 4.28 -2.18 -5.16
N SER A 243 5.49 -1.66 -5.33
CA SER A 243 6.35 -1.91 -6.49
C SER A 243 7.72 -2.37 -6.05
N VAL A 244 8.35 -3.22 -6.85
CA VAL A 244 9.78 -3.51 -6.73
C VAL A 244 10.60 -2.27 -7.11
N TYR A 245 11.74 -2.09 -6.45
CA TYR A 245 12.71 -1.05 -6.75
C TYR A 245 14.14 -1.57 -6.66
N LYS A 246 15.06 -0.79 -7.25
CA LYS A 246 16.51 -0.92 -7.02
C LYS A 246 17.17 0.43 -6.81
N VAL A 247 18.35 0.42 -6.21
CA VAL A 247 19.32 1.51 -6.15
C VAL A 247 20.69 0.92 -6.45
N ILE A 248 21.46 1.60 -7.30
CA ILE A 248 22.83 1.20 -7.64
C ILE A 248 23.74 2.37 -7.28
N LEU A 249 24.78 2.07 -6.51
CA LEU A 249 25.79 3.04 -6.06
C LEU A 249 27.15 2.54 -6.54
N GLU A 250 27.69 3.17 -7.57
CA GLU A 250 28.86 2.66 -8.29
C GLU A 250 30.17 3.12 -7.65
N ASN A 251 30.13 4.21 -6.87
CA ASN A 251 31.32 4.83 -6.29
C ASN A 251 31.05 5.44 -4.91
N GLN A 252 32.14 5.79 -4.21
CA GLN A 252 32.10 6.38 -2.87
C GLN A 252 31.29 7.68 -2.80
N VAL A 253 31.30 8.50 -3.85
CA VAL A 253 30.62 9.80 -3.87
C VAL A 253 29.10 9.59 -3.89
N GLU A 254 28.61 8.73 -4.77
CA GLU A 254 27.20 8.33 -4.82
C GLU A 254 26.73 7.69 -3.51
N ALA A 255 27.54 6.77 -2.96
CA ALA A 255 27.26 6.13 -1.68
C ALA A 255 27.10 7.17 -0.56
N ASN A 256 28.03 8.12 -0.46
CA ASN A 256 27.98 9.20 0.52
C ASN A 256 26.77 10.13 0.32
N HIS A 257 26.45 10.47 -0.93
CA HIS A 257 25.28 11.31 -1.24
C HIS A 257 23.98 10.62 -0.85
N PHE A 258 23.84 9.34 -1.17
CA PHE A 258 22.66 8.54 -0.83
C PHE A 258 22.49 8.40 0.68
N TYR A 259 23.55 8.02 1.42
CA TYR A 259 23.49 7.92 2.88
C TYR A 259 23.11 9.25 3.55
N LYS A 260 23.73 10.37 3.12
CA LYS A 260 23.42 11.69 3.68
C LYS A 260 22.00 12.15 3.35
N LEU A 261 21.50 11.84 2.15
CA LEU A 261 20.11 12.12 1.77
C LEU A 261 19.13 11.38 2.70
N LEU A 262 19.29 10.06 2.82
CA LEU A 262 18.45 9.24 3.70
C LEU A 262 18.50 9.72 5.15
N LYS A 263 19.70 9.99 5.67
CA LYS A 263 19.89 10.48 7.04
C LYS A 263 19.21 11.82 7.29
N ALA A 264 19.32 12.76 6.35
CA ALA A 264 18.68 14.06 6.47
C ALA A 264 17.15 13.95 6.46
N MET A 265 16.59 13.14 5.55
CA MET A 265 15.16 12.85 5.52
C MET A 265 14.69 12.15 6.81
N PHE A 266 15.49 11.20 7.32
CA PHE A 266 15.16 10.44 8.52
C PHE A 266 15.07 11.37 9.73
N ILE A 267 16.06 12.23 9.91
CA ILE A 267 16.07 13.24 10.98
C ILE A 267 14.85 14.15 10.86
N LEU A 268 14.56 14.69 9.68
CA LEU A 268 13.40 15.59 9.50
C LEU A 268 12.07 14.90 9.83
N GLN A 269 11.84 13.68 9.35
CA GLN A 269 10.58 12.98 9.60
C GLN A 269 10.45 12.49 11.05
N THR A 270 11.54 12.10 11.71
CA THR A 270 11.50 11.60 13.09
C THR A 270 11.45 12.74 14.13
N GLU A 271 12.17 13.83 13.91
CA GLU A 271 12.17 15.00 14.81
C GLU A 271 10.94 15.89 14.60
N LEU A 272 10.40 15.92 13.39
CA LEU A 272 9.26 16.76 13.01
C LEU A 272 8.17 15.95 12.26
N PRO A 273 7.62 14.88 12.86
CA PRO A 273 6.68 13.96 12.19
C PRO A 273 5.36 14.60 11.79
N ASN A 274 4.96 15.67 12.48
CA ASN A 274 3.76 16.44 12.14
C ASN A 274 3.95 17.29 10.88
N TYR A 275 5.20 17.51 10.47
CA TYR A 275 5.57 18.41 9.39
C TYR A 275 6.15 17.65 8.20
N PHE A 276 7.04 16.68 8.40
CA PHE A 276 7.69 16.00 7.29
C PHE A 276 7.20 14.56 7.19
N THR A 277 6.72 14.22 6.00
CA THR A 277 6.46 12.84 5.60
C THR A 277 7.09 12.64 4.24
N PHE A 278 7.97 11.66 4.15
CA PHE A 278 8.59 11.27 2.89
C PHE A 278 7.90 10.02 2.35
N THR A 279 7.60 10.06 1.06
CA THR A 279 7.02 8.95 0.31
C THR A 279 7.98 8.51 -0.78
N THR A 280 7.73 7.31 -1.31
CA THR A 280 8.54 6.68 -2.34
C THR A 280 7.75 6.49 -3.62
N ASP A 281 8.45 6.58 -4.74
CA ASP A 281 7.99 6.11 -6.06
C ASP A 281 9.20 5.49 -6.77
N ILE A 282 9.02 4.99 -7.98
CA ILE A 282 10.11 4.55 -8.84
C ILE A 282 10.16 5.36 -10.13
N ASP A 283 11.30 5.33 -10.83
CA ASP A 283 11.40 5.88 -12.18
C ASP A 283 11.20 4.81 -13.27
N GLN A 284 11.37 5.22 -14.53
CA GLN A 284 11.25 4.36 -15.72
C GLN A 284 12.27 3.21 -15.81
N ASN A 285 13.24 3.15 -14.89
CA ASN A 285 14.22 2.04 -14.78
C ASN A 285 14.04 1.23 -13.49
N GLY A 286 12.99 1.51 -12.71
CA GLY A 286 12.75 0.91 -11.41
C GLY A 286 13.66 1.45 -10.30
N ILE A 287 14.27 2.63 -10.50
CA ILE A 287 15.15 3.24 -9.50
C ILE A 287 14.30 3.96 -8.46
N LEU A 288 14.56 3.70 -7.18
CA LEU A 288 13.85 4.34 -6.07
C LEU A 288 14.00 5.86 -6.09
N GLN A 289 12.88 6.56 -5.92
CA GLN A 289 12.80 8.01 -5.85
C GLN A 289 12.07 8.43 -4.56
N PHE A 290 12.50 9.54 -3.98
CA PHE A 290 11.91 10.07 -2.75
C PHE A 290 11.18 11.39 -3.01
N TYR A 291 10.05 11.56 -2.33
CA TYR A 291 9.22 12.74 -2.42
C TYR A 291 8.89 13.25 -1.03
N CYS A 292 8.85 14.56 -0.87
CA CYS A 292 8.22 15.21 0.27
C CYS A 292 7.01 15.97 -0.28
N ASP A 293 5.81 15.54 0.11
CA ASP A 293 4.57 15.92 -0.56
C ASP A 293 4.62 15.65 -2.08
N GLU A 294 4.63 16.69 -2.91
CA GLU A 294 4.69 16.59 -4.38
C GLU A 294 6.11 16.87 -4.93
N ARG A 295 7.08 17.22 -4.06
CA ARG A 295 8.43 17.62 -4.49
C ARG A 295 9.36 16.41 -4.42
N LYS A 296 9.92 16.04 -5.58
CA LYS A 296 11.03 15.08 -5.67
C LYS A 296 12.25 15.62 -4.91
N ILE A 297 12.83 14.80 -4.04
CA ILE A 297 13.99 15.17 -3.23
C ILE A 297 15.22 14.41 -3.72
N ARG A 298 16.30 15.14 -3.98
CA ARG A 298 17.61 14.60 -4.37
C ARG A 298 18.67 15.22 -3.47
N TYR A 299 19.80 14.53 -3.30
CA TYR A 299 20.90 15.02 -2.47
C TYR A 299 21.36 16.43 -2.90
N ASN A 300 21.54 16.65 -4.20
CA ASN A 300 21.99 17.94 -4.74
C ASN A 300 20.99 19.09 -4.47
N ASP A 301 19.71 18.78 -4.32
CA ASP A 301 18.67 19.77 -4.05
C ASP A 301 18.48 19.98 -2.54
N MET A 302 19.13 19.18 -1.68
CA MET A 302 18.84 19.12 -0.25
C MET A 302 19.20 20.42 0.47
N ALA A 303 20.31 21.06 0.11
CA ALA A 303 20.69 22.35 0.71
C ALA A 303 19.63 23.44 0.42
N ASN A 304 19.13 23.49 -0.81
CA ASN A 304 18.06 24.41 -1.19
C ASN A 304 16.75 24.04 -0.51
N PHE A 305 16.41 22.76 -0.46
CA PHE A 305 15.24 22.27 0.26
C PHE A 305 15.25 22.71 1.73
N ILE A 306 16.34 22.48 2.47
CA ILE A 306 16.48 22.89 3.88
C ILE A 306 16.30 24.39 4.05
N LYS A 307 16.94 25.20 3.20
CA LYS A 307 16.79 26.65 3.19
C LYS A 307 15.35 27.09 2.92
N SER A 308 14.67 26.43 1.98
CA SER A 308 13.28 26.70 1.64
C SER A 308 12.35 26.41 2.83
N GLN A 309 12.58 25.30 3.53
CA GLN A 309 11.77 24.88 4.67
C GLN A 309 11.97 25.83 5.87
N TYR A 310 13.19 26.30 6.10
CA TYR A 310 13.42 27.36 7.09
C TYR A 310 12.59 28.61 6.78
N ALA A 311 12.65 29.11 5.55
CA ALA A 311 11.88 30.29 5.14
C ALA A 311 10.36 30.08 5.22
N VAL A 312 9.88 28.88 4.90
CA VAL A 312 8.47 28.49 5.07
C VAL A 312 8.08 28.57 6.54
N SER A 313 8.88 28.00 7.44
CA SER A 313 8.58 28.02 8.87
C SER A 313 8.51 29.43 9.43
N GLU A 314 9.48 30.30 9.13
CA GLU A 314 9.49 31.69 9.58
C GLU A 314 8.24 32.44 9.10
N SER A 315 7.89 32.32 7.81
CA SER A 315 6.68 32.95 7.30
C SER A 315 5.41 32.42 7.95
N LEU A 316 5.35 31.13 8.30
CA LEU A 316 4.20 30.56 8.99
C LEU A 316 4.12 31.05 10.44
N LYS A 317 5.24 31.28 11.13
CA LYS A 317 5.24 31.88 12.47
C LYS A 317 4.60 33.26 12.44
N ASP A 318 5.05 34.13 11.54
CA ASP A 318 4.52 35.48 11.39
C ASP A 318 3.01 35.46 11.13
N ASP A 319 2.57 34.67 10.13
CA ASP A 319 1.14 34.53 9.78
C ASP A 319 0.29 33.98 10.96
N THR A 320 0.88 33.13 11.81
CA THR A 320 0.18 32.50 12.94
C THR A 320 0.09 33.44 14.13
N ILE A 321 1.16 34.20 14.42
CA ILE A 321 1.17 35.25 15.45
C ILE A 321 0.12 36.31 15.13
N GLU A 322 0.05 36.78 13.88
CA GLU A 322 -0.95 37.76 13.47
C GLU A 322 -2.39 37.25 13.72
N LYS A 323 -2.64 35.96 13.44
CA LYS A 323 -3.96 35.34 13.70
C LYS A 323 -4.26 35.18 15.18
N ILE A 324 -3.26 34.84 16.00
CA ILE A 324 -3.41 34.80 17.45
C ILE A 324 -3.85 36.18 17.95
N ASP A 325 -3.22 37.26 17.48
CA ASP A 325 -3.58 38.61 17.90
C ASP A 325 -5.01 39.00 17.47
N GLN A 326 -5.40 38.67 16.23
CA GLN A 326 -6.77 38.87 15.76
C GLN A 326 -7.79 38.10 16.62
N TYR A 327 -7.51 36.84 16.95
CA TYR A 327 -8.39 36.00 17.75
C TYR A 327 -8.43 36.42 19.21
N LYS A 328 -7.33 36.88 19.80
CA LYS A 328 -7.31 37.45 21.16
C LYS A 328 -8.20 38.69 21.26
N ARG A 329 -8.20 39.56 20.25
CA ARG A 329 -9.12 40.72 20.19
C ARG A 329 -10.58 40.26 20.14
N ARG A 330 -10.91 39.34 19.25
CA ARG A 330 -12.26 38.78 19.15
C ARG A 330 -12.72 38.08 20.44
N LEU A 331 -11.83 37.36 21.11
CA LEU A 331 -12.11 36.73 22.40
C LEU A 331 -12.47 37.77 23.46
N ALA A 332 -11.81 38.94 23.46
CA ALA A 332 -12.15 40.04 24.35
C ALA A 332 -13.55 40.61 24.06
N ASP A 333 -13.90 40.81 22.79
CA ASP A 333 -15.23 41.28 22.39
C ASP A 333 -16.34 40.30 22.83
N LEU A 334 -16.12 38.99 22.61
CA LEU A 334 -17.07 37.96 23.03
C LEU A 334 -17.24 37.88 24.55
N LYS A 335 -16.15 38.10 25.32
CA LYS A 335 -16.22 38.19 26.78
C LYS A 335 -17.03 39.40 27.24
N GLN A 336 -16.94 40.53 26.53
CA GLN A 336 -17.76 41.70 26.82
C GLN A 336 -19.25 41.42 26.57
N ILE A 337 -19.58 40.75 25.46
CA ILE A 337 -20.96 40.31 25.17
C ILE A 337 -21.47 39.38 26.28
N ALA A 338 -20.66 38.41 26.71
CA ALA A 338 -21.02 37.50 27.79
C ALA A 338 -21.38 38.24 29.09
N ALA A 339 -20.59 39.25 29.45
CA ALA A 339 -20.81 40.05 30.66
C ALA A 339 -22.11 40.87 30.57
N VAL A 340 -22.43 41.44 29.40
CA VAL A 340 -23.70 42.16 29.18
C VAL A 340 -24.89 41.21 29.31
N GLN A 341 -24.82 40.03 28.69
CA GLN A 341 -25.85 39.00 28.79
C GLN A 341 -26.05 38.51 30.23
N GLU A 342 -24.98 38.35 31.01
CA GLU A 342 -25.06 38.01 32.43
C GLU A 342 -25.82 39.06 33.24
N ILE A 343 -25.52 40.35 33.01
CA ILE A 343 -26.21 41.45 33.69
C ILE A 343 -27.70 41.44 33.31
N GLU A 344 -28.02 41.31 32.03
CA GLU A 344 -29.41 41.26 31.54
C GLU A 344 -30.19 40.08 32.14
N TYR A 345 -29.58 38.90 32.15
CA TYR A 345 -30.20 37.70 32.73
C TYR A 345 -30.46 37.88 34.23
N LEU A 346 -29.50 38.41 35.00
CA LEU A 346 -29.66 38.69 36.43
C LEU A 346 -30.78 39.69 36.71
N GLU A 347 -30.97 40.70 35.86
CA GLU A 347 -32.09 41.64 35.98
C GLU A 347 -33.44 40.95 35.75
N LYS A 348 -33.54 40.11 34.72
CA LYS A 348 -34.74 39.32 34.42
C LYS A 348 -35.03 38.30 35.52
N GLU A 349 -34.02 37.61 36.03
CA GLU A 349 -34.15 36.67 37.14
C GLU A 349 -34.66 37.37 38.42
N LYS A 350 -34.14 38.57 38.74
CA LYS A 350 -34.65 39.38 39.86
C LYS A 350 -36.13 39.74 39.69
N GLN A 351 -36.57 40.08 38.47
CA GLN A 351 -37.98 40.37 38.17
C GLN A 351 -38.87 39.14 38.38
N ILE A 352 -38.41 37.98 37.90
CA ILE A 352 -39.10 36.69 38.04
C ILE A 352 -39.17 36.27 39.52
N SER A 353 -38.07 36.34 40.25
CA SER A 353 -38.03 36.02 41.69
C SER A 353 -38.95 36.93 42.51
N THR A 354 -38.94 38.24 42.22
CA THR A 354 -39.86 39.20 42.84
C THR A 354 -41.33 38.84 42.55
N PHE A 355 -41.65 38.40 41.33
CA PHE A 355 -43.00 37.91 41.00
C PHE A 355 -43.37 36.67 41.80
N LEU A 356 -42.51 35.65 41.84
CA LEU A 356 -42.74 34.39 42.54
C LEU A 356 -42.95 34.60 44.05
N GLU A 357 -42.18 35.50 44.67
CA GLU A 357 -42.36 35.87 46.07
C GLU A 357 -43.69 36.61 46.30
N CYS A 358 -44.01 37.59 45.45
CA CYS A 358 -45.28 38.32 45.52
C CYS A 358 -46.50 37.41 45.25
N LYS A 359 -46.34 36.34 44.46
CA LYS A 359 -47.38 35.32 44.20
C LYS A 359 -47.74 34.53 45.47
N LYS A 360 -46.92 34.50 46.53
CA LYS A 360 -47.21 33.67 47.72
C LYS A 360 -48.30 34.22 48.63
N THR A 361 -48.55 35.53 48.61
CA THR A 361 -49.51 36.18 49.54
C THR A 361 -50.50 37.06 48.80
N PHE A 362 -51.72 37.20 49.35
CA PHE A 362 -52.77 38.02 48.75
C PHE A 362 -52.35 39.48 48.56
N PHE A 363 -51.82 40.12 49.61
CA PHE A 363 -51.30 41.48 49.53
C PHE A 363 -50.06 41.60 48.64
N GLY A 364 -49.25 40.54 48.51
CA GLY A 364 -48.13 40.48 47.57
C GLY A 364 -48.57 40.56 46.11
N LYS A 365 -49.59 39.79 45.71
CA LYS A 365 -50.17 39.82 44.35
C LYS A 365 -50.72 41.21 44.03
N PHE A 366 -51.45 41.80 44.96
CA PHE A 366 -51.99 43.15 44.84
C PHE A 366 -50.88 44.20 44.68
N LYS A 367 -49.84 44.13 45.51
CA LYS A 367 -48.70 45.05 45.45
C LYS A 367 -47.93 44.91 44.14
N TYR A 368 -47.70 43.69 43.64
CA TYR A 368 -46.99 43.46 42.38
C TYR A 368 -47.77 44.01 41.18
N PHE A 369 -49.09 43.77 41.12
CA PHE A 369 -49.98 44.27 40.06
C PHE A 369 -49.99 45.81 39.96
N PHE A 370 -50.00 46.53 41.09
CA PHE A 370 -50.04 48.00 41.10
C PHE A 370 -48.65 48.66 41.05
N LYS A 371 -47.61 48.05 41.66
CA LYS A 371 -46.24 48.62 41.71
C LYS A 371 -45.57 48.62 40.33
N TYR A 372 -45.85 47.61 39.50
CA TYR A 372 -45.31 47.52 38.15
C TYR A 372 -46.22 48.13 37.07
N ASN A 373 -47.36 48.73 37.43
CA ASN A 373 -48.28 49.38 36.49
C ASN A 373 -47.90 50.84 36.14
N LYS A 374 -46.85 51.40 36.77
CA LYS A 374 -46.39 52.77 36.51
C LYS A 374 -44.87 52.84 36.40
N LYS A 375 -44.33 52.62 35.20
CA LYS A 375 -43.36 53.51 34.53
C LYS A 375 -42.90 52.97 33.16
N ASN A 376 -43.15 53.81 32.16
CA ASN A 376 -42.38 54.07 30.94
C ASN A 376 -42.26 52.99 29.86
N LYS A 377 -43.20 53.08 28.91
CA LYS A 377 -42.87 53.16 27.47
C LYS A 377 -41.79 54.25 27.25
N LYS A 378 -40.52 53.93 27.45
CA LYS A 378 -39.46 54.49 26.61
C LYS A 378 -39.10 53.38 25.65
N LYS A 379 -39.25 53.64 24.36
CA LYS A 379 -38.73 52.80 23.28
C LYS A 379 -37.26 52.56 23.61
N ASN A 380 -36.91 51.35 24.02
CA ASN A 380 -35.57 50.85 23.75
C ASN A 380 -35.54 50.78 22.22
N GLU A 381 -34.76 51.66 21.60
CA GLU A 381 -34.30 51.41 20.24
C GLU A 381 -33.75 49.99 20.26
N GLU A 382 -34.29 49.14 19.40
CA GLU A 382 -33.73 47.84 19.09
C GLU A 382 -32.30 48.09 18.59
N SER A 383 -31.33 48.12 19.51
CA SER A 383 -30.00 47.63 19.19
C SER A 383 -30.16 46.13 19.02
N SER A 384 -30.74 45.74 17.89
CA SER A 384 -30.41 44.47 17.28
C SER A 384 -28.90 44.51 17.13
N ILE A 385 -28.19 43.91 18.09
CA ILE A 385 -26.83 43.47 17.84
C ILE A 385 -27.02 42.42 16.77
N ASN A 386 -26.96 42.89 15.53
CA ASN A 386 -26.98 42.06 14.36
C ASN A 386 -25.76 41.16 14.55
N TYR A 387 -26.01 39.90 14.89
CA TYR A 387 -25.02 38.86 14.67
C TYR A 387 -24.78 38.91 13.17
N LYS A 388 -23.76 39.66 12.75
CA LYS A 388 -23.09 39.29 11.52
C LYS A 388 -22.48 37.95 11.85
N ASP A 389 -23.25 36.90 11.58
CA ASP A 389 -22.70 35.62 11.19
C ASP A 389 -21.83 35.93 9.97
N ASP A 390 -20.58 36.28 10.22
CA ASP A 390 -19.54 36.07 9.24
C ASP A 390 -19.45 34.54 9.10
N LEU A 391 -20.31 34.01 8.23
CA LEU A 391 -20.56 32.60 7.87
C LEU A 391 -19.29 31.84 7.40
N ASN A 392 -18.09 32.40 7.57
CA ASN A 392 -16.82 31.74 7.30
C ASN A 392 -16.10 31.22 8.56
N ASP A 393 -16.56 31.56 9.77
CA ASP A 393 -15.89 31.16 11.01
C ASP A 393 -16.29 29.76 11.53
N ASP A 394 -17.35 29.17 11.00
CA ASP A 394 -17.81 27.84 11.42
C ASP A 394 -16.84 26.72 11.03
N ASN A 395 -15.92 26.98 10.09
CA ASN A 395 -14.85 26.04 9.74
C ASN A 395 -13.76 25.90 10.82
N ILE A 396 -13.73 26.80 11.81
CA ILE A 396 -12.79 26.70 12.95
C ILE A 396 -13.38 25.80 14.06
N LEU A 397 -14.69 25.54 14.04
CA LEU A 397 -15.43 24.90 15.13
C LEU A 397 -15.34 23.36 15.16
N THR A 398 -14.91 22.69 14.09
CA THR A 398 -15.22 21.25 13.88
C THR A 398 -14.01 20.31 13.75
N GLY A 399 -12.85 20.68 14.31
CA GLY A 399 -11.66 19.80 14.35
C GLY A 399 -10.72 19.92 13.13
N SER A 400 -10.94 20.91 12.25
CA SER A 400 -10.19 21.10 11.00
C SER A 400 -8.96 22.02 11.11
N LEU A 401 -8.65 22.60 12.29
CA LEU A 401 -7.54 23.56 12.41
C LEU A 401 -6.18 22.96 12.01
N SER A 402 -5.93 21.69 12.32
CA SER A 402 -4.72 20.97 11.90
C SER A 402 -4.64 20.79 10.39
N GLU A 403 -5.76 20.49 9.72
CA GLU A 403 -5.86 20.37 8.26
C GLU A 403 -5.64 21.72 7.57
N ILE A 404 -6.21 22.80 8.14
CA ILE A 404 -6.03 24.17 7.66
C ILE A 404 -4.56 24.59 7.74
N LEU A 405 -3.89 24.29 8.87
CA LEU A 405 -2.46 24.58 9.03
C LEU A 405 -1.61 23.80 8.02
N LYS A 406 -1.89 22.50 7.83
CA LYS A 406 -1.25 21.67 6.80
C LYS A 406 -1.46 22.24 5.38
N ALA A 407 -2.69 22.63 5.03
CA ALA A 407 -3.01 23.18 3.72
C ALA A 407 -2.30 24.52 3.46
N ARG A 408 -2.27 25.42 4.45
CA ARG A 408 -1.53 26.70 4.36
C ARG A 408 -0.04 26.48 4.16
N ARG A 409 0.53 25.51 4.86
CA ARG A 409 1.94 25.15 4.67
C ARG A 409 2.21 24.67 3.25
N LYS A 410 1.42 23.72 2.73
CA LYS A 410 1.57 23.25 1.34
C LYS A 410 1.50 24.39 0.33
N GLN A 411 0.62 25.37 0.55
CA GLN A 411 0.54 26.56 -0.30
C GLN A 411 1.81 27.42 -0.23
N LYS A 412 2.36 27.65 0.97
CA LYS A 412 3.60 28.41 1.15
C LYS A 412 4.80 27.68 0.53
N GLU A 413 4.92 26.37 0.73
CA GLU A 413 5.97 25.55 0.12
C GLU A 413 5.93 25.63 -1.40
N LYS A 414 4.74 25.50 -2.02
CA LYS A 414 4.58 25.68 -3.47
C LYS A 414 5.03 27.07 -3.92
N LYS A 415 4.69 28.13 -3.18
CA LYS A 415 5.09 29.50 -3.49
C LYS A 415 6.62 29.71 -3.41
N PHE A 416 7.27 29.17 -2.38
CA PHE A 416 8.73 29.25 -2.26
C PHE A 416 9.44 28.41 -3.33
N ALA A 417 8.97 27.19 -3.60
CA ALA A 417 9.53 26.35 -4.65
C ALA A 417 9.41 26.97 -6.06
N MET A 418 8.31 27.67 -6.36
CA MET A 418 8.18 28.43 -7.62
C MET A 418 9.20 29.57 -7.71
N ARG A 419 9.39 30.33 -6.63
CA ARG A 419 10.39 31.41 -6.57
C ARG A 419 11.81 30.88 -6.72
N GLU A 420 12.12 29.72 -6.15
CA GLU A 420 13.43 29.06 -6.32
C GLU A 420 13.70 28.73 -7.79
N LYS A 421 12.73 28.10 -8.47
CA LYS A 421 12.85 27.78 -9.90
C LYS A 421 13.05 29.03 -10.75
N GLN A 422 12.33 30.12 -10.43
CA GLN A 422 12.49 31.41 -11.09
C GLN A 422 13.89 32.00 -10.87
N ALA A 423 14.39 31.99 -9.63
CA ALA A 423 15.72 32.51 -9.30
C ALA A 423 16.88 31.68 -9.92
N GLU A 424 16.72 30.36 -10.08
CA GLU A 424 17.68 29.51 -10.80
C GLU A 424 17.68 29.78 -12.31
N LEU A 425 16.50 30.01 -12.89
CA LEU A 425 16.35 30.41 -14.30
C LEU A 425 16.96 31.80 -14.55
N GLU A 426 16.73 32.75 -13.63
CA GLU A 426 17.28 34.12 -13.70
C GLU A 426 18.81 34.14 -13.47
N LYS A 427 19.36 33.30 -12.60
CA LYS A 427 20.82 33.17 -12.45
C LYS A 427 21.55 32.66 -13.70
N ASN A 428 20.86 31.93 -14.58
CA ASN A 428 21.40 31.51 -15.88
C ASN A 428 21.26 32.58 -16.97
N TYR A 429 20.53 33.66 -16.73
CA TYR A 429 20.34 34.79 -17.65
C TYR A 429 20.54 36.12 -16.91
N SER A 430 21.78 36.62 -16.92
CA SER A 430 22.22 37.96 -16.52
C SER A 430 22.46 38.26 -15.03
N GLU A 431 23.69 38.69 -14.75
CA GLU A 431 23.97 39.69 -13.72
C GLU A 431 23.27 41.01 -14.13
N LEU A 432 22.38 41.52 -13.27
CA LEU A 432 21.98 42.93 -13.04
C LEU A 432 20.49 43.04 -12.67
N SER A 433 20.16 43.20 -11.40
CA SER A 433 19.70 44.50 -10.88
C SER A 433 19.48 44.44 -9.36
N ASP A 434 20.21 45.30 -8.65
CA ASP A 434 20.00 45.60 -7.25
C ASP A 434 18.96 46.70 -7.12
N LYS A 435 17.74 46.37 -6.66
CA LYS A 435 16.89 47.26 -5.83
C LYS A 435 15.57 46.62 -5.38
N GLU A 436 15.58 45.44 -4.76
CA GLU A 436 14.41 44.95 -4.00
C GLU A 436 14.75 43.99 -2.83
N ASN A 437 16.05 43.85 -2.51
CA ASN A 437 16.55 42.99 -1.44
C ASN A 437 16.64 43.70 -0.08
N ARG A 438 15.50 44.14 0.51
CA ARG A 438 15.50 44.61 1.91
C ARG A 438 14.72 43.77 2.92
N ASN A 439 14.01 42.71 2.51
CA ASN A 439 13.25 41.87 3.45
C ASN A 439 13.69 40.39 3.57
N LEU A 440 14.81 39.98 2.96
CA LEU A 440 15.33 38.62 3.11
C LEU A 440 16.86 38.65 3.26
N LYS A 441 17.34 38.88 4.49
CA LYS A 441 18.66 38.33 4.89
C LYS A 441 18.50 36.80 4.99
N LEU A 442 18.33 36.14 3.86
CA LEU A 442 18.44 34.69 3.77
C LEU A 442 19.86 34.32 4.17
N LYS A 443 20.01 33.70 5.35
CA LYS A 443 21.26 33.05 5.77
C LYS A 443 21.79 32.25 4.58
N LYS A 444 23.05 32.51 4.19
CA LYS A 444 23.60 31.92 2.95
C LYS A 444 23.62 30.39 3.03
N ASN A 445 23.77 29.85 4.24
CA ASN A 445 23.70 28.43 4.57
C ASN A 445 22.75 28.27 5.78
N CYS A 446 21.79 27.35 5.68
CA CYS A 446 20.91 26.94 6.78
C CYS A 446 21.14 25.46 7.07
N THR A 447 21.21 25.08 8.35
CA THR A 447 21.42 23.68 8.75
C THR A 447 20.10 22.97 9.07
N ILE A 448 20.13 21.65 9.14
CA ILE A 448 18.96 20.85 9.52
C ILE A 448 18.53 21.18 10.95
N GLU A 449 19.49 21.40 11.86
CA GLU A 449 19.23 21.77 13.25
C GLU A 449 18.50 23.11 13.36
N GLU A 450 18.85 24.10 12.52
CA GLU A 450 18.17 25.39 12.49
C GLU A 450 16.73 25.26 11.98
N VAL A 451 16.48 24.39 10.99
CA VAL A 451 15.12 24.05 10.55
C VAL A 451 14.35 23.39 11.69
N ILE A 452 14.95 22.43 12.40
CA ILE A 452 14.30 21.75 13.53
C ILE A 452 13.90 22.74 14.61
N GLU A 453 14.80 23.60 15.04
CA GLU A 453 14.49 24.60 16.08
C GLU A 453 13.38 25.55 15.61
N SER A 454 13.45 25.99 14.35
CA SER A 454 12.44 26.86 13.79
C SER A 454 11.04 26.22 13.76
N TYR A 455 10.92 24.96 13.33
CA TYR A 455 9.63 24.27 13.34
C TYR A 455 9.13 23.94 14.75
N ARG A 456 10.03 23.69 15.72
CA ARG A 456 9.65 23.53 17.13
C ARG A 456 9.08 24.82 17.71
N GLU A 457 9.64 25.97 17.37
CA GLU A 457 9.07 27.28 17.71
C GLU A 457 7.71 27.49 17.05
N LEU A 458 7.58 27.17 15.75
CA LEU A 458 6.30 27.22 15.05
C LEU A 458 5.25 26.34 15.74
N GLN A 459 5.61 25.13 16.15
CA GLN A 459 4.71 24.21 16.86
C GLN A 459 4.21 24.81 18.19
N LYS A 460 5.06 25.54 18.93
CA LYS A 460 4.66 26.25 20.15
C LYS A 460 3.62 27.33 19.83
N ILE A 461 3.85 28.12 18.79
CA ILE A 461 2.93 29.18 18.34
C ILE A 461 1.61 28.57 17.83
N GLU A 462 1.65 27.48 17.06
CA GLU A 462 0.44 26.77 16.60
C GLU A 462 -0.38 26.22 17.77
N ASN A 463 0.28 25.75 18.84
CA ASN A 463 -0.41 25.31 20.05
C ASN A 463 -1.05 26.49 20.82
N GLU A 464 -0.41 27.66 20.85
CA GLU A 464 -1.03 28.87 21.37
C GLU A 464 -2.28 29.26 20.57
N LEU A 465 -2.21 29.20 19.24
CA LEU A 465 -3.38 29.45 18.38
C LEU A 465 -4.52 28.48 18.70
N LYS A 466 -4.23 27.18 18.87
CA LYS A 466 -5.24 26.19 19.28
C LYS A 466 -5.90 26.56 20.59
N ASN A 467 -5.13 26.97 21.60
CA ASN A 467 -5.67 27.37 22.90
C ASN A 467 -6.60 28.59 22.78
N VAL A 468 -6.20 29.62 22.04
CA VAL A 468 -7.05 30.80 21.82
C VAL A 468 -8.34 30.44 21.08
N VAL A 469 -8.26 29.55 20.09
CA VAL A 469 -9.44 29.04 19.38
C VAL A 469 -10.38 28.27 20.32
N MET A 470 -9.83 27.44 21.22
CA MET A 470 -10.63 26.73 22.22
C MET A 470 -11.34 27.70 23.17
N ASP A 471 -10.65 28.75 23.62
CA ASP A 471 -11.25 29.79 24.46
C ASP A 471 -12.39 30.54 23.74
N ILE A 472 -12.22 30.83 22.45
CA ILE A 472 -13.26 31.43 21.61
C ILE A 472 -14.48 30.51 21.53
N ASN A 473 -14.26 29.21 21.33
CA ASN A 473 -15.36 28.25 21.23
C ASN A 473 -16.11 28.13 22.56
N ALA A 474 -15.38 28.09 23.68
CA ALA A 474 -15.98 28.05 25.02
C ALA A 474 -16.82 29.31 25.31
N ILE A 475 -16.33 30.52 24.97
CA ILE A 475 -17.10 31.75 25.20
C ILE A 475 -18.29 31.87 24.24
N LYS A 476 -18.16 31.42 22.98
CA LYS A 476 -19.29 31.38 22.04
C LYS A 476 -20.40 30.47 22.56
N LEU A 477 -20.07 29.29 23.07
CA LEU A 477 -21.03 28.37 23.68
C LEU A 477 -21.70 28.99 24.90
N LYS A 478 -20.92 29.65 25.78
CA LYS A 478 -21.46 30.39 26.92
C LYS A 478 -22.46 31.47 26.49
N ASN A 479 -22.12 32.26 25.46
CA ASN A 479 -22.99 33.31 24.92
C ASN A 479 -24.28 32.74 24.31
N LYS A 480 -24.18 31.63 23.57
CA LYS A 480 -25.36 30.93 23.02
C LYS A 480 -26.29 30.43 24.13
N ASN A 481 -25.72 29.83 25.18
CA ASN A 481 -26.48 29.33 26.32
C ASN A 481 -27.12 30.47 27.12
N MET A 482 -26.39 31.57 27.34
CA MET A 482 -26.95 32.75 28.01
C MET A 482 -28.03 33.43 27.19
N ALA A 483 -27.87 33.55 25.86
CA ALA A 483 -28.90 34.07 24.98
C ALA A 483 -30.20 33.27 25.08
N LYS A 484 -30.13 31.93 25.04
CA LYS A 484 -31.31 31.06 25.25
C LYS A 484 -31.94 31.26 26.64
N LYS A 485 -31.13 31.37 27.70
CA LYS A 485 -31.64 31.65 29.06
C LYS A 485 -32.36 32.99 29.17
N ILE A 486 -31.81 34.02 28.54
CA ILE A 486 -32.42 35.36 28.46
C ILE A 486 -33.72 35.27 27.67
N GLU A 487 -33.75 34.58 26.53
CA GLU A 487 -34.96 34.40 25.72
C GLU A 487 -36.08 33.72 26.53
N ASN A 488 -35.77 32.62 27.22
CA ASN A 488 -36.73 31.92 28.07
C ASN A 488 -37.22 32.80 29.23
N ALA A 489 -36.33 33.50 29.91
CA ALA A 489 -36.70 34.44 30.97
C ALA A 489 -37.59 35.58 30.43
N THR A 490 -37.33 36.04 29.20
CA THR A 490 -38.14 37.08 28.53
C THR A 490 -39.55 36.58 28.25
N LYS A 491 -39.68 35.38 27.64
CA LYS A 491 -40.99 34.76 27.39
C LYS A 491 -41.79 34.57 28.67
N PHE A 492 -41.16 34.16 29.75
CA PHE A 492 -41.81 34.02 31.07
C PHE A 492 -42.35 35.36 31.60
N ILE A 493 -41.54 36.43 31.49
CA ILE A 493 -41.96 37.78 31.89
C ILE A 493 -43.11 38.28 30.99
N GLU A 494 -43.04 38.07 29.69
CA GLU A 494 -44.09 38.44 28.74
C GLU A 494 -45.41 37.69 29.00
N GLU A 495 -45.35 36.41 29.37
CA GLU A 495 -46.53 35.63 29.76
C GLU A 495 -47.17 36.21 31.03
N ILE A 496 -46.37 36.51 32.05
CA ILE A 496 -46.84 37.20 33.26
C ILE A 496 -47.52 38.53 32.90
N ASP A 497 -46.92 39.32 32.01
CA ASP A 497 -47.44 40.63 31.60
C ASP A 497 -48.73 40.53 30.77
N ASN A 498 -48.87 39.51 29.92
CA ASN A 498 -50.10 39.25 29.18
C ASN A 498 -51.29 38.98 30.08
N HIS A 499 -51.08 38.35 31.23
CA HIS A 499 -52.13 38.12 32.23
C HIS A 499 -52.38 39.31 33.17
N LYS A 500 -51.60 40.40 33.08
CA LYS A 500 -51.83 41.65 33.85
C LYS A 500 -52.89 42.58 33.25
N ARG A 501 -53.55 42.21 32.15
CA ARG A 501 -54.58 43.04 31.48
C ARG A 501 -55.81 43.30 32.36
N SER A 502 -56.14 42.37 33.26
CA SER A 502 -57.20 42.51 34.27
C SER A 502 -56.74 41.90 35.60
N ILE A 503 -57.07 42.55 36.72
CA ILE A 503 -56.68 42.04 38.05
C ILE A 503 -57.31 40.67 38.34
N PHE A 504 -58.48 40.38 37.75
CA PHE A 504 -59.16 39.08 37.88
C PHE A 504 -58.48 37.98 37.04
N GLU A 505 -58.01 38.30 35.83
CA GLU A 505 -57.24 37.36 34.99
C GLU A 505 -55.87 37.06 35.60
N PHE A 506 -55.18 38.10 36.06
CA PHE A 506 -53.91 37.98 36.78
C PHE A 506 -54.05 37.11 38.03
N TRP A 507 -55.17 37.26 38.75
CA TRP A 507 -55.44 36.50 39.97
C TRP A 507 -55.75 35.03 39.68
N LYS A 508 -56.52 34.72 38.62
CA LYS A 508 -56.80 33.35 38.18
C LYS A 508 -55.52 32.64 37.70
N TYR A 509 -54.67 33.33 36.95
CA TYR A 509 -53.37 32.81 36.51
C TYR A 509 -52.41 32.59 37.68
N SER A 510 -52.32 33.55 38.60
CA SER A 510 -51.45 33.50 39.78
C SER A 510 -51.92 32.55 40.90
N ASN A 511 -53.07 31.87 40.76
CA ASN A 511 -53.58 30.88 41.72
C ASN A 511 -53.56 29.44 41.17
N LYS A 512 -53.15 29.22 39.92
CA LYS A 512 -52.88 27.85 39.44
C LYS A 512 -51.69 27.27 40.20
N ASP A 513 -51.87 26.07 40.76
CA ASP A 513 -50.85 25.34 41.53
C ASP A 513 -49.67 24.89 40.67
N GLU A 514 -49.92 24.63 39.39
CA GLU A 514 -48.87 24.44 38.37
C GLU A 514 -48.88 25.65 37.42
N ILE A 515 -47.91 26.56 37.61
CA ILE A 515 -47.45 27.37 36.48
C ILE A 515 -46.69 26.40 35.61
N SER A 516 -47.03 26.33 34.32
CA SER A 516 -46.22 25.62 33.33
C SER A 516 -44.79 26.14 33.44
N VAL A 517 -43.91 25.39 34.10
CA VAL A 517 -42.49 25.71 34.12
C VAL A 517 -42.07 25.62 32.67
N LEU A 518 -41.51 26.71 32.11
CA LEU A 518 -40.92 26.64 30.78
C LEU A 518 -39.94 25.46 30.80
N PRO A 519 -40.00 24.57 29.80
CA PRO A 519 -39.20 23.35 29.79
C PRO A 519 -37.73 23.72 30.11
N GLU A 520 -37.11 22.96 31.02
CA GLU A 520 -35.66 23.03 31.21
C GLU A 520 -35.01 22.94 29.83
N GLY A 521 -34.01 23.81 29.60
CA GLY A 521 -33.39 23.99 28.30
C GLY A 521 -33.10 22.64 27.64
N GLU A 522 -33.44 22.52 26.36
CA GLU A 522 -33.15 21.33 25.55
C GLU A 522 -31.77 20.76 25.87
N GLU A 523 -31.69 19.43 25.91
CA GLU A 523 -30.44 18.69 26.04
C GLU A 523 -29.36 19.34 25.19
N GLU A 524 -28.20 19.58 25.83
CA GLU A 524 -27.01 20.06 25.16
C GLU A 524 -26.84 19.24 23.87
N GLU A 525 -26.86 19.91 22.71
CA GLU A 525 -26.19 19.37 21.54
C GLU A 525 -24.70 19.37 21.89
N VAL A 526 -24.29 18.35 22.65
CA VAL A 526 -22.91 18.00 22.93
C VAL A 526 -22.27 17.96 21.56
N GLY A 527 -21.44 18.98 21.29
CA GLY A 527 -20.82 19.19 20.00
C GLY A 527 -20.34 17.85 19.47
N ILE A 528 -20.84 17.48 18.29
CA ILE A 528 -20.59 16.20 17.64
C ILE A 528 -19.09 15.92 17.73
N VAL A 529 -18.71 15.12 18.72
CA VAL A 529 -17.39 14.50 18.72
C VAL A 529 -17.48 13.57 17.54
N LYS A 530 -16.91 13.97 16.40
CA LYS A 530 -16.75 13.09 15.25
C LYS A 530 -16.17 11.80 15.82
N LYS A 531 -17.00 10.77 15.88
CA LYS A 531 -16.58 9.43 16.27
C LYS A 531 -15.41 9.13 15.34
N ILE A 532 -14.28 8.68 15.89
CA ILE A 532 -13.18 8.24 15.04
C ILE A 532 -13.73 7.04 14.25
N GLU A 533 -14.13 7.30 13.01
CA GLU A 533 -14.65 6.28 12.11
C GLU A 533 -13.47 5.40 11.71
N LYS A 534 -13.60 4.09 11.97
CA LYS A 534 -12.62 3.11 11.51
C LYS A 534 -12.60 3.14 9.99
N VAL A 535 -11.43 3.36 9.41
CA VAL A 535 -11.22 3.26 7.96
C VAL A 535 -10.96 1.80 7.63
N PHE A 536 -11.68 1.27 6.64
CA PHE A 536 -11.53 -0.10 6.17
C PHE A 536 -10.10 -0.38 5.68
N ASP A 537 -9.46 -1.41 6.24
CA ASP A 537 -8.19 -1.94 5.77
C ASP A 537 -8.40 -3.33 5.17
N TYR A 538 -8.13 -3.50 3.88
CA TYR A 538 -8.33 -4.77 3.18
C TYR A 538 -7.64 -5.96 3.89
N SER A 539 -6.43 -5.79 4.41
CA SER A 539 -5.69 -6.89 5.03
C SER A 539 -6.27 -7.33 6.38
N GLU A 540 -6.94 -6.41 7.09
CA GLU A 540 -7.49 -6.68 8.43
C GLU A 540 -8.99 -6.97 8.41
N ASP A 541 -9.74 -6.33 7.49
CA ASP A 541 -11.20 -6.26 7.54
C ASP A 541 -11.89 -7.11 6.45
N PHE A 542 -11.18 -7.48 5.38
CA PHE A 542 -11.77 -8.18 4.23
C PHE A 542 -12.50 -9.47 4.62
N GLU A 543 -11.94 -10.30 5.50
CA GLU A 543 -12.55 -11.57 5.87
C GLU A 543 -13.94 -11.37 6.51
N GLN A 544 -14.07 -10.36 7.37
CA GLN A 544 -15.34 -10.07 8.03
C GLN A 544 -16.33 -9.41 7.08
N PHE A 545 -15.88 -8.43 6.28
CA PHE A 545 -16.66 -7.81 5.23
C PHE A 545 -17.25 -8.84 4.25
N ALA A 546 -16.40 -9.75 3.76
CA ALA A 546 -16.76 -10.81 2.83
C ALA A 546 -17.82 -11.75 3.42
N LYS A 547 -17.66 -12.14 4.70
CA LYS A 547 -18.64 -12.98 5.39
C LYS A 547 -19.99 -12.29 5.56
N ASP A 548 -19.99 -11.01 5.92
CA ASP A 548 -21.22 -10.28 6.17
C ASP A 548 -21.97 -9.95 4.87
N LEU A 549 -21.24 -9.61 3.80
CA LEU A 549 -21.80 -9.44 2.46
C LEU A 549 -22.39 -10.76 1.94
N ASP A 550 -21.68 -11.88 2.08
CA ASP A 550 -22.18 -13.20 1.65
C ASP A 550 -23.42 -13.65 2.45
N ARG A 551 -23.44 -13.43 3.77
CA ARG A 551 -24.64 -13.70 4.59
C ARG A 551 -25.84 -12.87 4.17
N MET A 552 -25.62 -11.62 3.78
CA MET A 552 -26.67 -10.75 3.28
C MET A 552 -27.18 -11.28 1.94
N GLN A 553 -26.29 -11.52 0.98
CA GLN A 553 -26.63 -12.05 -0.34
C GLN A 553 -27.41 -13.36 -0.27
N ARG A 554 -27.04 -14.31 0.62
CA ARG A 554 -27.79 -15.55 0.86
C ARG A 554 -29.22 -15.36 1.33
N LYS A 555 -29.51 -14.23 1.99
CA LYS A 555 -30.84 -13.91 2.53
C LYS A 555 -31.71 -13.17 1.54
N VAL A 556 -31.11 -12.30 0.72
CA VAL A 556 -31.85 -11.35 -0.13
C VAL A 556 -31.91 -11.76 -1.59
N LEU A 557 -30.93 -12.50 -2.12
CA LEU A 557 -30.89 -12.91 -3.51
C LEU A 557 -31.64 -14.23 -3.74
N THR A 558 -32.41 -14.26 -4.83
CA THR A 558 -33.04 -15.44 -5.40
C THR A 558 -32.04 -16.28 -6.22
N SER A 559 -32.42 -17.51 -6.57
CA SER A 559 -31.56 -18.35 -7.42
C SER A 559 -31.30 -17.74 -8.79
N GLU A 560 -32.33 -17.17 -9.41
CA GLU A 560 -32.24 -16.52 -10.72
C GLU A 560 -31.34 -15.29 -10.66
N GLU A 561 -31.43 -14.46 -9.61
CA GLU A 561 -30.51 -13.33 -9.41
C GLU A 561 -29.06 -13.80 -9.26
N MET A 562 -28.80 -14.84 -8.46
CA MET A 562 -27.45 -15.39 -8.34
C MET A 562 -26.92 -15.95 -9.67
N ASP A 563 -27.78 -16.59 -10.48
CA ASP A 563 -27.43 -17.07 -11.83
C ASP A 563 -27.08 -15.91 -12.78
N GLY A 564 -27.90 -14.86 -12.79
CA GLY A 564 -27.64 -13.65 -13.60
C GLY A 564 -26.34 -12.96 -13.19
N ILE A 565 -26.11 -12.79 -11.88
CA ILE A 565 -24.87 -12.21 -11.34
C ILE A 565 -23.67 -13.08 -11.70
N TYR A 566 -23.78 -14.41 -11.64
CA TYR A 566 -22.69 -15.30 -12.05
C TYR A 566 -22.25 -15.06 -13.50
N ILE A 567 -23.18 -14.83 -14.43
CA ILE A 567 -22.83 -14.50 -15.83
C ILE A 567 -21.98 -13.23 -15.91
N SER A 568 -22.23 -12.23 -15.05
CA SER A 568 -21.41 -11.01 -14.99
C SER A 568 -19.96 -11.25 -14.53
N THR A 569 -19.66 -12.39 -13.90
CA THR A 569 -18.29 -12.78 -13.52
C THR A 569 -17.52 -13.44 -14.66
N THR A 570 -18.19 -13.75 -15.77
CA THR A 570 -17.61 -14.46 -16.92
C THR A 570 -17.20 -13.50 -18.04
N ARG A 571 -16.60 -14.04 -19.12
CA ARG A 571 -16.23 -13.27 -20.31
C ARG A 571 -17.41 -12.61 -21.04
N THR A 572 -18.65 -12.91 -20.66
CA THR A 572 -19.86 -12.39 -21.30
C THR A 572 -20.20 -10.96 -20.84
N LEU A 573 -19.61 -10.48 -19.74
CA LEU A 573 -19.84 -9.12 -19.20
C LEU A 573 -19.65 -7.98 -20.24
N PRO A 574 -18.58 -7.94 -21.07
CA PRO A 574 -18.43 -6.91 -22.09
C PRO A 574 -19.59 -6.88 -23.09
N LEU A 575 -20.18 -8.03 -23.44
CA LEU A 575 -21.36 -8.09 -24.32
C LEU A 575 -22.61 -7.56 -23.61
N LEU A 576 -22.79 -7.88 -22.32
CA LEU A 576 -23.86 -7.29 -21.51
C LEU A 576 -23.73 -5.76 -21.45
N ASN A 577 -22.52 -5.25 -21.21
CA ASN A 577 -22.24 -3.81 -21.18
C ASN A 577 -22.54 -3.12 -22.52
N LYS A 578 -22.17 -3.73 -23.65
CA LYS A 578 -22.54 -3.21 -24.98
C LYS A 578 -24.05 -3.15 -25.22
N LEU A 579 -24.81 -4.10 -24.68
CA LEU A 579 -26.27 -4.09 -24.72
C LEU A 579 -26.85 -2.97 -23.85
N ILE A 580 -26.30 -2.76 -22.64
CA ILE A 580 -26.71 -1.69 -21.71
C ILE A 580 -26.48 -0.30 -22.34
N THR A 581 -25.33 -0.09 -22.97
CA THR A 581 -24.95 1.19 -23.60
C THR A 581 -25.53 1.37 -25.01
N ASN A 582 -26.30 0.42 -25.52
CA ASN A 582 -26.83 0.41 -26.89
C ASN A 582 -25.74 0.51 -27.98
N THR A 583 -24.53 0.00 -27.71
CA THR A 583 -23.38 0.01 -28.64
C THR A 583 -23.15 -1.33 -29.34
N VAL A 584 -23.92 -2.36 -28.99
CA VAL A 584 -23.79 -3.71 -29.55
C VAL A 584 -24.09 -3.74 -31.06
N ILE A 585 -23.26 -4.48 -31.81
CA ILE A 585 -23.54 -4.81 -33.22
C ILE A 585 -23.89 -6.31 -33.37
N PRO A 586 -24.66 -6.71 -34.40
CA PRO A 586 -25.04 -8.12 -34.59
C PRO A 586 -23.85 -9.10 -34.62
N LYS A 587 -22.71 -8.64 -35.14
CA LYS A 587 -21.47 -9.41 -35.20
C LYS A 587 -20.91 -9.74 -33.80
N ASP A 588 -21.10 -8.88 -32.81
CA ASP A 588 -20.65 -9.13 -31.44
C ASP A 588 -21.39 -10.33 -30.84
N ILE A 589 -22.71 -10.35 -30.99
CA ILE A 589 -23.59 -11.43 -30.53
C ILE A 589 -23.24 -12.74 -31.24
N GLU A 590 -23.01 -12.69 -32.55
CA GLU A 590 -22.59 -13.86 -33.33
C GLU A 590 -21.26 -14.44 -32.85
N THR A 591 -20.28 -13.58 -32.60
CA THR A 591 -18.93 -13.98 -32.21
C THR A 591 -18.95 -14.62 -30.83
N GLU A 592 -19.58 -13.98 -29.85
CA GLU A 592 -19.69 -14.52 -28.48
C GLU A 592 -20.41 -15.87 -28.46
N LEU A 593 -21.52 -15.99 -29.19
CA LEU A 593 -22.29 -17.24 -29.29
C LEU A 593 -21.48 -18.37 -29.94
N LYS A 594 -20.68 -18.08 -30.97
CA LYS A 594 -19.81 -19.07 -31.62
C LYS A 594 -18.75 -19.59 -30.65
N GLU A 595 -18.10 -18.69 -29.92
CA GLU A 595 -17.08 -19.07 -28.94
C GLU A 595 -17.71 -19.87 -27.78
N LEU A 596 -18.88 -19.49 -27.27
CA LEU A 596 -19.54 -20.24 -26.18
C LEU A 596 -19.96 -21.65 -26.65
N LYS A 597 -20.43 -21.79 -27.89
CA LYS A 597 -20.70 -23.11 -28.49
C LYS A 597 -19.43 -23.94 -28.69
N LYS A 598 -18.27 -23.31 -28.87
CA LYS A 598 -16.98 -23.98 -28.99
C LYS A 598 -16.52 -24.49 -27.62
N GLU A 599 -16.56 -23.64 -26.59
CA GLU A 599 -16.25 -24.03 -25.21
C GLU A 599 -17.14 -25.17 -24.72
N LEU A 600 -18.45 -25.12 -24.99
CA LEU A 600 -19.38 -26.19 -24.63
C LEU A 600 -18.97 -27.53 -25.26
N LYS A 601 -18.52 -27.54 -26.52
CA LYS A 601 -18.05 -28.76 -27.18
C LYS A 601 -16.74 -29.28 -26.60
N GLU A 602 -15.83 -28.38 -26.23
CA GLU A 602 -14.55 -28.75 -25.62
C GLU A 602 -14.79 -29.40 -24.25
N GLU A 603 -15.70 -28.84 -23.42
CA GLU A 603 -16.13 -29.45 -22.16
C GLU A 603 -16.85 -30.80 -22.37
N GLU A 604 -17.77 -30.91 -23.34
CA GLU A 604 -18.41 -32.18 -23.71
C GLU A 604 -17.39 -33.25 -24.14
N SER A 605 -16.30 -32.86 -24.82
CA SER A 605 -15.28 -33.77 -25.35
C SER A 605 -14.19 -34.19 -24.36
N GLY A 606 -14.02 -33.46 -23.26
CA GLY A 606 -13.03 -33.76 -22.20
C GLY A 606 -13.51 -34.80 -21.18
N LEU A 607 -14.79 -35.18 -21.25
CA LEU A 607 -15.38 -36.24 -20.44
C LEU A 607 -14.98 -37.59 -21.07
N THR A 608 -13.97 -38.26 -20.53
CA THR A 608 -13.75 -39.69 -20.83
C THR A 608 -15.00 -40.47 -20.45
N GLU A 609 -15.58 -41.14 -21.44
CA GLU A 609 -16.76 -42.01 -21.34
C GLU A 609 -16.55 -43.14 -20.30
N GLU A 610 -16.85 -42.88 -19.03
CA GLU A 610 -17.31 -43.92 -18.11
C GLU A 610 -18.83 -43.83 -18.01
N PHE A 611 -19.51 -44.62 -18.85
CA PHE A 611 -20.95 -44.84 -18.74
C PHE A 611 -21.24 -45.88 -17.65
N ASP A 612 -22.05 -45.51 -16.66
CA ASP A 612 -22.75 -46.48 -15.80
C ASP A 612 -24.02 -46.96 -16.52
N ILE A 613 -24.44 -48.21 -16.27
CA ILE A 613 -25.45 -49.01 -16.98
C ILE A 613 -26.88 -48.40 -16.88
N PHE A 614 -27.03 -47.24 -16.23
CA PHE A 614 -28.31 -46.58 -15.95
C PHE A 614 -28.44 -45.14 -16.52
N ASP A 615 -27.62 -44.75 -17.50
CA ASP A 615 -27.85 -43.52 -18.29
C ASP A 615 -27.93 -42.21 -17.45
N ASN A 616 -27.17 -42.13 -16.35
CA ASN A 616 -26.94 -40.87 -15.63
C ASN A 616 -25.52 -40.38 -15.88
N ILE A 617 -25.38 -39.17 -16.42
CA ILE A 617 -24.12 -38.41 -16.37
C ILE A 617 -23.89 -38.08 -14.89
N ILE A 618 -22.98 -38.80 -14.25
CA ILE A 618 -22.53 -38.48 -12.90
C ILE A 618 -21.54 -37.32 -13.05
N GLU A 619 -22.02 -36.07 -13.00
CA GLU A 619 -21.20 -35.08 -12.32
C GLU A 619 -21.03 -35.60 -10.88
N GLU A 620 -19.79 -35.82 -10.44
CA GLU A 620 -19.50 -36.40 -9.12
C GLU A 620 -19.89 -35.45 -7.98
N ASP A 621 -21.19 -35.35 -7.69
CA ASP A 621 -21.77 -34.68 -6.53
C ASP A 621 -21.25 -35.25 -5.20
N SER A 622 -20.59 -36.41 -5.25
CA SER A 622 -19.99 -37.11 -4.12
C SER A 622 -18.55 -36.66 -3.78
N LYS A 623 -17.83 -35.99 -4.71
CA LYS A 623 -16.45 -35.58 -4.44
C LYS A 623 -16.41 -34.33 -3.56
N THR A 624 -15.84 -34.53 -2.38
CA THR A 624 -15.67 -33.44 -1.40
C THR A 624 -14.58 -32.48 -1.88
N LYS A 625 -14.97 -31.27 -2.27
CA LYS A 625 -14.08 -30.17 -2.70
C LYS A 625 -13.56 -29.41 -1.48
N LYS A 626 -12.51 -28.59 -1.66
CA LYS A 626 -11.97 -27.73 -0.60
C LYS A 626 -11.92 -26.26 -1.04
N ILE A 627 -12.29 -25.36 -0.13
CA ILE A 627 -12.04 -23.91 -0.21
C ILE A 627 -11.28 -23.55 1.07
N GLY A 628 -10.04 -23.08 0.93
CA GLY A 628 -9.10 -22.94 2.04
C GLY A 628 -8.98 -24.25 2.84
N ASN A 629 -9.23 -24.18 4.14
CA ASN A 629 -9.20 -25.34 5.04
C ASN A 629 -10.56 -26.05 5.18
N GLN A 630 -11.62 -25.58 4.51
CA GLN A 630 -12.97 -26.10 4.66
C GLN A 630 -13.38 -26.97 3.47
N LYS A 631 -14.17 -28.02 3.74
CA LYS A 631 -14.65 -28.98 2.75
C LYS A 631 -16.11 -28.69 2.41
N TYR A 632 -16.50 -28.78 1.14
CA TYR A 632 -17.86 -28.58 0.67
C TYR A 632 -18.26 -29.57 -0.43
N ARG A 633 -19.57 -29.73 -0.65
CA ARG A 633 -20.16 -30.66 -1.63
C ARG A 633 -21.26 -29.94 -2.41
N GLU A 634 -20.85 -28.92 -3.17
CA GLU A 634 -21.74 -28.18 -4.05
C GLU A 634 -21.20 -28.18 -5.49
N THR A 635 -22.13 -28.09 -6.44
CA THR A 635 -21.84 -27.92 -7.85
C THR A 635 -21.52 -26.47 -8.18
N SER A 636 -20.60 -26.28 -9.13
CA SER A 636 -20.34 -24.96 -9.70
C SER A 636 -21.54 -24.54 -10.56
N ARG A 637 -21.81 -23.24 -10.68
CA ARG A 637 -22.85 -22.77 -11.60
C ARG A 637 -22.44 -22.99 -13.05
N ASN A 638 -23.38 -23.47 -13.87
CA ASN A 638 -23.14 -23.76 -15.26
C ASN A 638 -23.59 -22.58 -16.13
N LYS A 639 -22.64 -21.85 -16.71
CA LYS A 639 -22.91 -20.68 -17.56
C LYS A 639 -23.70 -21.04 -18.83
N PHE A 640 -23.55 -22.26 -19.36
CA PHE A 640 -24.25 -22.68 -20.58
C PHE A 640 -25.71 -22.97 -20.32
N GLU A 641 -26.04 -23.56 -19.17
CA GLU A 641 -27.42 -23.76 -18.73
C GLU A 641 -28.12 -22.42 -18.51
N ILE A 642 -27.48 -21.50 -17.78
CA ILE A 642 -28.02 -20.17 -17.48
C ILE A 642 -28.24 -19.34 -18.76
N LEU A 643 -27.31 -19.43 -19.72
CA LEU A 643 -27.41 -18.73 -21.01
C LEU A 643 -28.29 -19.48 -22.05
N GLU A 644 -28.87 -20.64 -21.69
CA GLU A 644 -29.66 -21.50 -22.57
C GLU A 644 -28.94 -21.87 -23.89
N ILE A 645 -27.63 -22.18 -23.79
CA ILE A 645 -26.77 -22.49 -24.94
C ILE A 645 -26.78 -23.97 -25.25
N ASN A 646 -27.18 -24.31 -26.47
CA ASN A 646 -27.08 -25.63 -27.05
C ASN A 646 -26.72 -25.54 -28.55
N LYS A 647 -26.57 -26.69 -29.21
CA LYS A 647 -26.21 -26.78 -30.63
C LYS A 647 -27.18 -25.97 -31.52
N MET A 648 -28.45 -25.90 -31.16
CA MET A 648 -29.54 -25.26 -31.91
C MET A 648 -29.80 -23.78 -31.53
N THR A 649 -29.17 -23.23 -30.49
CA THR A 649 -29.39 -21.84 -30.04
C THR A 649 -29.10 -20.84 -31.17
N LYS A 650 -30.04 -19.92 -31.43
CA LYS A 650 -29.95 -18.87 -32.45
C LYS A 650 -29.61 -17.51 -31.82
N GLN A 651 -29.04 -16.61 -32.61
CA GLN A 651 -28.63 -15.26 -32.17
C GLN A 651 -29.75 -14.48 -31.49
N LEU A 652 -30.98 -14.52 -32.03
CA LEU A 652 -32.12 -13.78 -31.45
C LEU A 652 -32.51 -14.31 -30.06
N GLY A 653 -32.56 -15.64 -29.89
CA GLY A 653 -32.85 -16.25 -28.60
C GLY A 653 -31.78 -15.90 -27.56
N PHE A 654 -30.51 -16.01 -27.94
CA PHE A 654 -29.38 -15.63 -27.09
C PHE A 654 -29.44 -14.15 -26.67
N LYS A 655 -29.76 -13.24 -27.60
CA LYS A 655 -29.93 -11.81 -27.28
C LYS A 655 -31.02 -11.57 -26.23
N ILE A 656 -32.18 -12.22 -26.38
CA ILE A 656 -33.30 -12.09 -25.43
C ILE A 656 -32.87 -12.59 -24.04
N THR A 657 -32.12 -13.70 -23.97
CA THR A 657 -31.59 -14.22 -22.70
C THR A 657 -30.62 -13.23 -22.04
N LEU A 658 -29.74 -12.59 -22.82
CA LEU A 658 -28.84 -11.55 -22.31
C LEU A 658 -29.61 -10.32 -21.79
N GLU A 659 -30.64 -9.86 -22.50
CA GLU A 659 -31.50 -8.75 -22.06
C GLU A 659 -32.24 -9.08 -20.75
N LYS A 660 -32.71 -10.33 -20.58
CA LYS A 660 -33.28 -10.81 -19.32
C LYS A 660 -32.25 -10.80 -18.19
N ILE A 661 -31.04 -11.30 -18.44
CA ILE A 661 -29.95 -11.31 -17.45
C ILE A 661 -29.59 -9.90 -17.00
N ILE A 662 -29.56 -8.91 -17.91
CA ILE A 662 -29.34 -7.51 -17.55
C ILE A 662 -30.39 -7.03 -16.54
N GLN A 663 -31.67 -7.33 -16.76
CA GLN A 663 -32.73 -6.94 -15.84
C GLN A 663 -32.58 -7.64 -14.48
N ILE A 664 -32.31 -8.95 -14.48
CA ILE A 664 -32.08 -9.74 -13.26
C ILE A 664 -30.93 -9.15 -12.42
N ILE A 665 -29.83 -8.73 -13.07
CA ILE A 665 -28.71 -8.09 -12.37
C ILE A 665 -29.13 -6.73 -11.76
N LYS A 666 -29.94 -5.93 -12.50
CA LYS A 666 -30.45 -4.65 -11.99
C LYS A 666 -31.32 -4.83 -10.74
N ASP A 667 -32.17 -5.84 -10.74
CA ASP A 667 -33.03 -6.17 -9.60
C ASP A 667 -32.16 -6.59 -8.39
N GLY A 668 -31.10 -7.37 -8.62
CA GLY A 668 -30.13 -7.74 -7.58
C GLY A 668 -29.45 -6.53 -6.90
N PHE A 669 -29.19 -5.44 -7.63
CA PHE A 669 -28.62 -4.21 -7.07
C PHE A 669 -29.56 -3.48 -6.10
N GLU A 670 -30.88 -3.62 -6.28
CA GLU A 670 -31.84 -2.99 -5.37
C GLU A 670 -31.79 -3.64 -3.98
N SER A 671 -31.54 -4.96 -3.96
CA SER A 671 -31.60 -5.82 -2.77
C SER A 671 -30.31 -5.83 -1.94
N VAL A 672 -29.12 -5.83 -2.57
CA VAL A 672 -27.84 -6.03 -1.86
C VAL A 672 -27.19 -4.70 -1.50
N LYS A 673 -26.83 -4.54 -0.22
CA LYS A 673 -26.23 -3.33 0.34
C LYS A 673 -24.87 -3.59 0.98
N ALA A 674 -23.99 -2.59 0.96
CA ALA A 674 -22.67 -2.67 1.58
C ALA A 674 -22.80 -2.83 3.11
N PRO A 675 -22.16 -3.83 3.73
CA PRO A 675 -22.31 -4.10 5.18
C PRO A 675 -21.62 -3.04 6.06
N GLU A 676 -20.56 -2.42 5.53
CA GLU A 676 -19.78 -1.35 6.15
C GLU A 676 -19.12 -0.48 5.07
N ASP A 677 -18.47 0.60 5.49
CA ASP A 677 -17.66 1.44 4.59
C ASP A 677 -16.47 0.64 4.06
N ALA A 678 -16.17 0.76 2.76
CA ALA A 678 -15.03 0.08 2.14
C ALA A 678 -14.45 0.93 1.00
N ILE A 679 -13.20 0.66 0.62
CA ILE A 679 -12.58 1.30 -0.55
C ILE A 679 -12.41 0.26 -1.64
N ILE A 680 -12.88 0.58 -2.84
CA ILE A 680 -12.85 -0.30 -4.01
C ILE A 680 -12.10 0.35 -5.16
N TYR A 681 -11.45 -0.46 -5.99
CA TYR A 681 -10.50 -0.05 -7.01
C TYR A 681 -10.80 -0.67 -8.36
N LYS A 682 -10.67 0.09 -9.45
CA LYS A 682 -10.75 -0.44 -10.82
C LYS A 682 -9.63 0.15 -11.67
N ALA A 683 -8.89 -0.69 -12.36
CA ALA A 683 -7.79 -0.28 -13.23
C ALA A 683 -8.15 -0.53 -14.70
N ILE A 684 -8.05 0.51 -15.52
CA ILE A 684 -8.37 0.47 -16.96
C ILE A 684 -7.17 0.98 -17.74
N ASN A 685 -6.73 0.23 -18.75
CA ASN A 685 -5.60 0.62 -19.58
C ASN A 685 -6.06 1.58 -20.67
N ASP A 686 -5.39 2.73 -20.80
CA ASP A 686 -5.53 3.77 -21.84
C ASP A 686 -6.93 4.44 -21.96
N GLU A 687 -8.00 3.76 -21.60
CA GLU A 687 -9.39 4.19 -21.70
C GLU A 687 -9.92 4.76 -20.37
N LYS A 688 -11.03 5.50 -20.46
CA LYS A 688 -11.75 5.98 -19.28
C LYS A 688 -12.85 4.99 -18.90
N ILE A 689 -13.22 4.99 -17.63
CA ILE A 689 -14.38 4.27 -17.14
C ILE A 689 -15.67 4.79 -17.81
N ASP A 690 -16.51 3.89 -18.29
CA ASP A 690 -17.87 4.21 -18.69
C ASP A 690 -18.80 4.05 -17.48
N GLU A 691 -19.39 5.15 -17.04
CA GLU A 691 -20.26 5.20 -15.87
C GLU A 691 -21.60 4.48 -16.10
N ASN A 692 -21.98 4.23 -17.36
CA ASN A 692 -23.25 3.58 -17.71
C ASN A 692 -23.17 2.05 -17.72
N GLU A 693 -21.97 1.49 -17.59
CA GLU A 693 -21.74 0.05 -17.59
C GLU A 693 -21.92 -0.58 -16.20
N PHE A 694 -22.13 -1.89 -16.16
CA PHE A 694 -21.86 -2.66 -14.95
C PHE A 694 -20.36 -2.71 -14.72
N ASN A 695 -19.92 -2.06 -13.65
CA ASN A 695 -18.51 -1.90 -13.36
C ASN A 695 -18.11 -2.81 -12.20
N THR A 696 -17.22 -3.75 -12.51
CA THR A 696 -16.54 -4.58 -11.51
C THR A 696 -15.32 -3.84 -10.95
N PHE A 697 -15.28 -3.70 -9.63
CA PHE A 697 -14.17 -3.18 -8.86
C PHE A 697 -13.60 -4.29 -7.95
N ASN A 698 -12.39 -4.08 -7.49
CA ASN A 698 -11.66 -4.97 -6.60
C ASN A 698 -11.48 -4.32 -5.23
N LEU A 699 -11.67 -5.09 -4.16
CA LEU A 699 -11.35 -4.67 -2.79
C LEU A 699 -9.82 -4.69 -2.54
N ASN A 700 -9.06 -5.48 -3.30
CA ASN A 700 -7.60 -5.53 -3.27
C ASN A 700 -6.98 -4.64 -4.36
N PRO A 701 -6.38 -3.48 -4.02
CA PRO A 701 -5.76 -2.60 -5.00
C PRO A 701 -4.50 -3.17 -5.66
N GLN A 702 -3.76 -4.05 -4.97
CA GLN A 702 -2.53 -4.63 -5.52
C GLN A 702 -2.85 -5.59 -6.66
N GLU A 703 -3.80 -6.51 -6.44
CA GLU A 703 -4.22 -7.48 -7.46
C GLU A 703 -4.79 -6.78 -8.69
N GLU A 704 -5.63 -5.75 -8.49
CA GLU A 704 -6.24 -4.99 -9.59
C GLU A 704 -5.19 -4.34 -10.50
N ILE A 705 -4.14 -3.72 -9.92
CA ILE A 705 -3.06 -3.16 -10.72
C ILE A 705 -2.23 -4.26 -11.40
N ILE A 706 -1.93 -5.37 -10.70
CA ILE A 706 -1.18 -6.49 -11.30
C ILE A 706 -1.93 -7.03 -12.53
N GLU A 707 -3.25 -7.20 -12.45
CA GLU A 707 -4.09 -7.61 -13.58
C GLU A 707 -4.02 -6.61 -14.74
N ALA A 708 -4.09 -5.31 -14.46
CA ALA A 708 -3.97 -4.25 -15.48
C ALA A 708 -2.57 -4.19 -16.12
N CYS A 709 -1.52 -4.49 -15.35
CA CYS A 709 -0.16 -4.59 -15.85
C CYS A 709 0.02 -5.73 -16.87
N ASN A 710 -0.73 -6.83 -16.73
CA ASN A 710 -0.69 -7.97 -17.66
C ASN A 710 -1.37 -7.69 -19.01
N LYS A 711 -2.21 -6.67 -19.09
CA LYS A 711 -2.89 -6.27 -20.33
C LYS A 711 -2.01 -5.32 -21.15
N GLU A 712 -2.15 -5.33 -22.47
CA GLU A 712 -1.51 -4.31 -23.31
C GLU A 712 -2.02 -2.91 -22.96
N GLY A 713 -1.16 -1.91 -23.07
CA GLY A 713 -1.50 -0.50 -22.86
C GLY A 713 -0.35 0.32 -22.29
N LYS A 714 -0.39 1.64 -22.51
CA LYS A 714 0.68 2.57 -22.12
C LYS A 714 0.51 3.07 -20.70
N GLU A 715 -0.70 3.48 -20.35
CA GLU A 715 -1.04 4.09 -19.06
C GLU A 715 -2.19 3.32 -18.39
N ILE A 716 -2.22 3.32 -17.06
CA ILE A 716 -3.31 2.74 -16.27
C ILE A 716 -4.08 3.86 -15.58
N ASN A 717 -5.38 3.95 -15.85
CA ASN A 717 -6.31 4.79 -15.10
C ASN A 717 -6.86 3.98 -13.91
N LEU A 718 -6.42 4.30 -12.70
CA LEU A 718 -6.87 3.69 -11.45
C LEU A 718 -7.99 4.52 -10.82
N TYR A 719 -9.20 3.98 -10.80
CA TYR A 719 -10.37 4.58 -10.17
C TYR A 719 -10.49 4.06 -8.74
N LYS A 720 -10.59 4.98 -7.78
CA LYS A 720 -10.77 4.69 -6.36
C LYS A 720 -12.08 5.29 -5.86
N ILE A 721 -12.92 4.45 -5.26
CA ILE A 721 -14.25 4.83 -4.75
C ILE A 721 -14.34 4.46 -3.28
N ASN A 722 -14.91 5.38 -2.48
CA ASN A 722 -15.27 5.11 -1.10
C ASN A 722 -16.73 4.66 -1.06
N LEU A 723 -16.95 3.36 -0.95
CA LEU A 723 -18.24 2.74 -0.74
C LEU A 723 -18.69 3.01 0.70
N LYS A 724 -19.90 3.56 0.87
CA LYS A 724 -20.50 3.79 2.19
C LYS A 724 -21.40 2.63 2.59
N LYS A 725 -21.46 2.36 3.89
CA LYS A 725 -22.40 1.39 4.46
C LYS A 725 -23.82 1.70 3.97
N GLY A 726 -24.49 0.71 3.40
CA GLY A 726 -25.83 0.87 2.83
C GLY A 726 -25.87 1.23 1.34
N ASP A 727 -24.73 1.50 0.70
CA ASP A 727 -24.67 1.70 -0.75
C ASP A 727 -25.00 0.40 -1.50
N SER A 728 -25.57 0.53 -2.71
CA SER A 728 -25.87 -0.61 -3.58
C SER A 728 -24.58 -1.24 -4.11
N VAL A 729 -24.38 -2.53 -3.83
CA VAL A 729 -23.18 -3.28 -4.24
C VAL A 729 -23.53 -4.76 -4.33
N ILE A 730 -22.93 -5.47 -5.28
CA ILE A 730 -23.02 -6.93 -5.39
C ILE A 730 -21.63 -7.51 -5.23
N GLY A 731 -21.41 -8.34 -4.21
CA GLY A 731 -20.17 -9.08 -4.04
C GLY A 731 -20.14 -10.35 -4.88
N PHE A 732 -18.98 -10.65 -5.46
CA PHE A 732 -18.73 -11.94 -6.10
C PHE A 732 -18.38 -12.98 -5.02
N THR A 733 -19.35 -13.26 -4.16
CA THR A 733 -19.22 -14.18 -3.03
C THR A 733 -19.30 -15.63 -3.46
N ASN A 734 -18.99 -16.56 -2.56
CA ASN A 734 -18.95 -17.98 -2.89
C ASN A 734 -20.26 -18.50 -3.52
N ILE A 735 -21.42 -17.99 -3.09
CA ILE A 735 -22.73 -18.44 -3.62
C ILE A 735 -23.01 -17.99 -5.06
N ILE A 736 -22.24 -17.02 -5.53
CA ILE A 736 -22.29 -16.58 -6.93
C ILE A 736 -21.61 -17.63 -7.81
N TYR A 737 -20.51 -18.25 -7.36
CA TYR A 737 -19.79 -19.25 -8.16
C TYR A 737 -20.33 -20.67 -8.00
N CYS A 738 -20.80 -21.03 -6.81
CA CYS A 738 -21.32 -22.36 -6.52
C CYS A 738 -22.78 -22.30 -6.07
N ASN A 739 -23.52 -23.33 -6.43
CA ASN A 739 -24.81 -23.60 -5.81
C ASN A 739 -24.63 -23.81 -4.30
N ASN A 740 -25.70 -23.61 -3.52
CA ASN A 740 -25.67 -23.87 -2.09
C ASN A 740 -26.93 -24.64 -1.66
N LYS A 741 -27.28 -25.68 -2.42
CA LYS A 741 -28.47 -26.50 -2.19
C LYS A 741 -28.30 -27.35 -0.93
N ASN A 742 -27.09 -27.89 -0.72
CA ASN A 742 -26.77 -28.75 0.43
C ASN A 742 -26.34 -27.95 1.67
N LYS A 743 -26.26 -26.61 1.57
CA LYS A 743 -25.82 -25.69 2.64
C LYS A 743 -24.43 -26.01 3.19
N THR A 744 -23.56 -26.57 2.35
CA THR A 744 -22.19 -26.94 2.74
C THR A 744 -21.14 -25.92 2.32
N LEU A 745 -21.52 -24.90 1.53
CA LEU A 745 -20.57 -23.91 1.01
C LEU A 745 -20.12 -22.94 2.11
N PRO A 746 -18.80 -22.78 2.34
CA PRO A 746 -18.25 -21.79 3.25
C PRO A 746 -18.77 -20.38 2.94
N VAL A 747 -18.96 -19.60 3.99
CA VAL A 747 -19.43 -18.21 3.90
C VAL A 747 -18.24 -17.30 3.69
N GLY A 748 -18.25 -16.51 2.62
CA GLY A 748 -17.13 -15.64 2.26
C GLY A 748 -17.03 -15.34 0.77
N MET A 749 -15.87 -14.80 0.39
CA MET A 749 -15.49 -14.34 -0.94
C MET A 749 -14.14 -14.95 -1.33
N ASP A 750 -14.07 -16.28 -1.38
CA ASP A 750 -12.81 -17.02 -1.58
C ASP A 750 -12.45 -17.19 -3.07
N PHE A 751 -13.45 -17.17 -3.95
CA PHE A 751 -13.22 -17.25 -5.40
C PHE A 751 -12.84 -15.91 -6.04
N SER A 752 -13.16 -14.80 -5.39
CA SER A 752 -12.96 -13.46 -5.91
C SER A 752 -13.05 -12.42 -4.80
N ASN A 753 -12.25 -11.38 -4.86
CA ASN A 753 -12.31 -10.18 -4.00
C ASN A 753 -13.01 -9.01 -4.70
N LYS A 754 -13.72 -9.28 -5.80
CA LYS A 754 -14.38 -8.27 -6.62
C LYS A 754 -15.82 -8.04 -6.19
N VAL A 755 -16.25 -6.81 -6.38
CA VAL A 755 -17.62 -6.35 -6.22
C VAL A 755 -18.05 -5.62 -7.48
N MET A 756 -19.33 -5.69 -7.81
CA MET A 756 -19.92 -4.97 -8.93
C MET A 756 -20.74 -3.81 -8.38
N ILE A 757 -20.69 -2.67 -9.06
CA ILE A 757 -21.52 -1.48 -8.78
C ILE A 757 -22.05 -0.86 -10.06
N GLU A 758 -23.11 -0.07 -9.93
CA GLU A 758 -23.68 0.76 -10.99
C GLU A 758 -23.33 2.22 -10.70
N LEU A 759 -22.38 2.80 -11.46
CA LEU A 759 -21.83 4.13 -11.16
C LEU A 759 -22.86 5.25 -11.32
N THR A 760 -23.86 5.09 -12.19
CA THR A 760 -24.96 6.07 -12.34
C THR A 760 -25.77 6.29 -11.07
N LYS A 761 -25.75 5.34 -10.12
CA LYS A 761 -26.39 5.47 -8.80
C LYS A 761 -25.57 6.32 -7.81
N PHE A 762 -24.36 6.72 -8.19
CA PHE A 762 -23.47 7.54 -7.37
C PHE A 762 -23.39 8.96 -7.97
N GLU A 763 -23.84 9.98 -7.24
CA GLU A 763 -23.79 11.40 -7.67
C GLU A 763 -22.37 11.99 -7.59
N LYS A 764 -21.39 11.39 -8.28
CA LYS A 764 -19.98 11.59 -7.97
C LYS A 764 -19.13 11.71 -9.23
N LYS A 765 -18.31 12.77 -9.32
CA LYS A 765 -17.41 13.01 -10.47
C LYS A 765 -15.97 12.64 -10.14
N PHE A 766 -15.36 11.84 -10.99
CA PHE A 766 -13.95 11.50 -10.88
C PHE A 766 -13.03 12.66 -11.27
N LYS A 767 -12.05 12.96 -10.42
CA LYS A 767 -10.96 13.90 -10.75
C LYS A 767 -9.61 13.25 -10.54
N LYS A 768 -8.67 13.58 -11.44
CA LYS A 768 -7.27 13.19 -11.27
C LYS A 768 -6.75 13.72 -9.93
N SER A 769 -6.26 12.81 -9.10
CA SER A 769 -5.75 13.11 -7.76
C SER A 769 -4.25 12.93 -7.67
N ASN A 770 -3.69 11.87 -8.28
CA ASN A 770 -2.28 11.52 -8.15
C ASN A 770 -1.74 10.79 -9.40
N THR A 771 -0.42 10.63 -9.47
CA THR A 771 0.28 9.81 -10.46
C THR A 771 1.46 9.09 -9.81
N PHE A 772 1.66 7.82 -10.13
CA PHE A 772 2.80 7.02 -9.66
C PHE A 772 3.21 5.99 -10.71
N HIS A 773 4.34 5.32 -10.50
CA HIS A 773 4.87 4.31 -11.42
C HIS A 773 4.88 2.94 -10.75
N ILE A 774 4.45 1.90 -11.48
CA ILE A 774 4.57 0.51 -11.01
C ILE A 774 5.47 -0.30 -11.91
N ALA A 775 6.38 -1.06 -11.31
CA ALA A 775 7.26 -1.99 -11.99
C ALA A 775 6.77 -3.42 -11.82
N LYS A 776 6.76 -4.16 -12.92
CA LYS A 776 6.47 -5.58 -12.97
C LYS A 776 7.44 -6.29 -13.91
N PHE A 777 7.85 -7.49 -13.54
CA PHE A 777 8.60 -8.38 -14.41
C PHE A 777 7.68 -9.01 -15.45
N GLU A 778 8.13 -9.07 -16.71
CA GLU A 778 7.44 -9.82 -17.77
C GLU A 778 7.25 -11.30 -17.39
N ASP A 779 8.23 -11.86 -16.68
CA ASP A 779 8.15 -13.16 -16.01
C ASP A 779 8.63 -13.00 -14.56
N GLU A 780 7.71 -13.10 -13.61
CA GLU A 780 7.96 -12.88 -12.17
C GLU A 780 8.96 -13.87 -11.57
N ASN A 781 9.13 -15.04 -12.21
CA ASN A 781 10.08 -16.08 -11.76
C ASN A 781 11.47 -15.89 -12.37
N ASN A 782 11.65 -14.92 -13.27
CA ASN A 782 12.91 -14.70 -13.97
C ASN A 782 13.39 -13.26 -13.76
N ASP A 783 14.39 -13.09 -12.88
CA ASP A 783 14.96 -11.78 -12.56
C ASP A 783 15.77 -11.13 -13.71
N PHE A 784 15.93 -11.82 -14.85
CA PHE A 784 16.44 -11.26 -16.11
C PHE A 784 15.32 -10.86 -17.08
N SER A 785 14.07 -11.16 -16.74
CA SER A 785 12.95 -10.75 -17.58
C SER A 785 12.90 -9.23 -17.68
N LYS A 786 12.32 -8.75 -18.76
CA LYS A 786 12.21 -7.31 -18.98
C LYS A 786 11.33 -6.72 -17.87
N LEU A 787 11.83 -5.65 -17.25
CA LEU A 787 11.02 -4.86 -16.33
C LEU A 787 10.08 -3.99 -17.16
N ILE A 788 8.78 -4.22 -17.01
CA ILE A 788 7.71 -3.43 -17.58
C ILE A 788 7.32 -2.40 -16.53
N ILE A 789 7.36 -1.12 -16.90
CA ILE A 789 6.93 -0.03 -16.03
C ILE A 789 5.74 0.65 -16.68
N LYS A 790 4.70 0.90 -15.89
CA LYS A 790 3.51 1.60 -16.32
C LYS A 790 3.24 2.81 -15.44
N ASP A 791 2.81 3.88 -16.09
CA ASP A 791 2.36 5.09 -15.44
C ASP A 791 0.90 4.87 -14.98
N VAL A 792 0.64 5.10 -13.70
CA VAL A 792 -0.69 4.96 -13.11
C VAL A 792 -1.23 6.33 -12.74
N ILE A 793 -2.37 6.70 -13.33
CA ILE A 793 -3.10 7.93 -13.04
C ILE A 793 -4.26 7.59 -12.12
N VAL A 794 -4.28 8.19 -10.94
CA VAL A 794 -5.33 7.95 -9.95
C VAL A 794 -6.47 8.95 -10.14
N TYR A 795 -7.68 8.42 -10.21
CA TYR A 795 -8.93 9.16 -10.21
C TYR A 795 -9.67 8.88 -8.91
N GLU A 796 -9.85 9.93 -8.11
CA GLU A 796 -10.64 9.87 -6.89
C GLU A 796 -11.94 10.64 -7.07
N GLU A 797 -12.93 10.17 -6.34
CA GLU A 797 -14.21 10.82 -6.15
C GLU A 797 -14.03 12.18 -5.45
N LYS A 798 -14.76 13.22 -5.90
CA LYS A 798 -14.79 14.54 -5.25
C LYS A 798 -16.19 14.98 -4.87
#